data_AF-A0A2C9VCB5-F1
#
_entry.id   AF-A0A2C9VCB5-F1
#
_cell.length_a   1.000
_cell.length_b   1.000
_cell.length_c   1.000
_cell.angle_alpha   90.00
_cell.angle_beta   90.00
_cell.angle_gamma   90.00
#
_symmetry.space_group_name_H-M   'P 1'
#
loop_
_entity.id
_entity.type
_entity.pdbx_description
1 polymer ?
#
loop_
_entity_poly.entity_id
_entity_poly.type
_entity_poly.pdbx_seq_one_letter_code
_entity_poly.pdbx_strand_id
1 'polypeptide(L)'
;MIIKSVDAALQLSHTYRVQVQELGQVLVLFFFSIVVGLIDSTFNDWGLLMKTPDGPSGPFGSADNKDMDVDARGNYNVGRYEHLELLRKTNSLFAIEVLVKLTESRKAMVLLRIVYLNMPEIFNGLLQRLLFYKANKLASSNAESANQLLERLLANIQRVYDSEYQLNRHQIIRMLIDIKPCKHMSYCNSESGQSSRWVSLDIYMENAMDGKQLHIRPSVAILTEAIKTLQVLNRASWQETFLALWLSALRLVQRERDPVEGPIPHLESRLCILLTIVPLAIANILEDEARFSSSSVQGAGKSGGMESTLEHQVEGNGQTSRKHELILSLQVLGDFSGLLCPPSSVIGAANSAALVAASFISNSNNTKSGLVDANRTDPSINAGGNMRHLIVEACITRNLIDASAYYWPGYVSTSVISLVSDLPPVQKSPWLTFMEGAPLDNSLVNLLLTTPAPSLAEIEKLYHIALDGSAEEKSAAAKILCGASLTRGWNIQEHVVCHVVKLLSPPIPSTHNGQRSHLVDYVPMLNAILFGVSTIDNVQMLSLHGVIPEVAASLMPLCEVYGSLVPTSTNISNSSDEPSIYMVFSNAFLFLLRLWKFYRPPLDQWLSGGGAFGGGLTLEYLLLLRNSRIASHNSAASNEINSDSVQFQSTSDKPVYIDFYPKLRAWYCQNKSCVASTLSGLCNGNPVHQVANKILNMIYSKMTKTGTSSGNSSTLSSNSLCGSTSSGGEDPQQRPMLPAWEVLEAIPFVLEAVLTACAHGKLSSRDLTTGLRDLIDFFPASIGAIISYFAAEITRGTWKPVPMNGTDWPSPAAVLPYIEAEMKEILSVAGVDFPSCSSAAGLSPVMLPLPMAALVSLTITFKLNKGLDHIHAVVGPALENCASGCPWPSVPIIGSLWSQKVRRWHDYIVVSCARSVFRQNKEAVAQLLRSCFSSFLGSVNASTSLLTYQSSVCGLLGSTIGVPGVIGSLAPGFLYLRSCQTIQDIQYVNGLITSLVGEHARESTARWPSSKSSRLKSSQASLSLAATKAREAAMLGASLVCVSGGMNLVQELYMETIPTWLLSSRDAKHGGVSVVSRIVEGYAMAYLLIFTGSYAWGVGARSPAWALSRRAHIVGAHMDFLAGVLEGNISLGCHPATWKAYVSCLVHLVVSFTPAWIQEVRVETLKKLASGLRGWHECELALSLLERGGVAAIGSVVELVNVIN
;
A
#
# COMPACT_ATOMS: atom_id res chain seq x y z
N MET A 1 -12.92 -18.54 47.36
CA MET A 1 -14.14 -19.26 47.81
C MET A 1 -15.38 -18.36 47.72
N ILE A 2 -15.35 -17.15 48.31
CA ILE A 2 -16.49 -16.20 48.30
C ILE A 2 -16.90 -15.78 46.87
N ILE A 3 -15.96 -15.37 46.01
CA ILE A 3 -16.26 -14.92 44.63
C ILE A 3 -16.98 -16.00 43.83
N LYS A 4 -16.47 -17.24 43.86
CA LYS A 4 -17.10 -18.40 43.19
C LYS A 4 -18.49 -18.72 43.75
N SER A 5 -18.69 -18.54 45.06
CA SER A 5 -20.00 -18.76 45.69
C SER A 5 -21.02 -17.69 45.29
N VAL A 6 -20.61 -16.43 45.21
CA VAL A 6 -21.48 -15.32 44.78
C VAL A 6 -21.81 -15.43 43.31
N ASP A 7 -20.82 -15.76 42.48
CA ASP A 7 -21.02 -16.01 41.06
C ASP A 7 -21.95 -17.21 40.80
N ALA A 8 -21.81 -18.30 41.56
CA ALA A 8 -22.71 -19.46 41.48
C ALA A 8 -24.15 -19.11 41.94
N ALA A 9 -24.31 -18.28 42.97
CA ALA A 9 -25.62 -17.88 43.48
C ALA A 9 -26.35 -16.89 42.54
N LEU A 10 -25.61 -15.98 41.91
CA LEU A 10 -26.15 -14.95 41.02
C LEU A 10 -26.04 -15.33 39.53
N GLN A 11 -25.46 -16.48 39.21
CA GLN A 11 -25.23 -16.98 37.84
C GLN A 11 -24.61 -15.94 36.90
N LEU A 12 -23.73 -15.06 37.40
CA LEU A 12 -23.22 -13.91 36.62
C LEU A 12 -22.36 -14.38 35.44
N SER A 13 -21.48 -15.36 35.66
CA SER A 13 -20.65 -15.95 34.60
C SER A 13 -21.49 -16.60 33.50
N HIS A 14 -22.62 -17.23 33.86
CA HIS A 14 -23.52 -17.88 32.92
C HIS A 14 -24.37 -16.85 32.14
N THR A 15 -24.91 -15.85 32.84
CA THR A 15 -25.76 -14.81 32.27
C THR A 15 -25.01 -13.93 31.27
N TYR A 16 -23.77 -13.56 31.60
CA TYR A 16 -22.96 -12.63 30.80
C TYR A 16 -21.84 -13.32 29.99
N ARG A 17 -21.72 -14.65 30.05
CA ARG A 17 -20.69 -15.45 29.35
C ARG A 17 -19.24 -14.97 29.62
N VAL A 18 -18.98 -14.49 30.83
CA VAL A 18 -17.68 -13.96 31.27
C VAL A 18 -17.16 -14.79 32.43
N GLN A 19 -15.87 -15.14 32.44
CA GLN A 19 -15.26 -15.79 33.62
C GLN A 19 -15.02 -14.77 34.73
N VAL A 20 -15.76 -14.88 35.84
CA VAL A 20 -15.62 -14.01 37.00
C VAL A 20 -14.52 -14.52 37.94
N GLN A 21 -13.41 -13.78 38.02
CA GLN A 21 -12.23 -14.13 38.83
C GLN A 21 -11.94 -13.12 39.95
N GLU A 22 -12.27 -11.84 39.75
CA GLU A 22 -12.01 -10.76 40.71
C GLU A 22 -13.31 -10.18 41.32
N LEU A 23 -13.24 -9.61 42.52
CA LEU A 23 -14.41 -9.05 43.22
C LEU A 23 -14.98 -7.80 42.51
N GLY A 24 -14.13 -7.02 41.83
CA GLY A 24 -14.58 -5.87 41.04
C GLY A 24 -15.42 -6.28 39.82
N GLN A 25 -15.14 -7.44 39.20
CA GLN A 25 -15.96 -7.98 38.12
C GLN A 25 -17.36 -8.36 38.63
N VAL A 26 -17.44 -9.00 39.80
CA VAL A 26 -18.73 -9.30 40.47
C VAL A 26 -19.53 -8.02 40.69
N LEU A 27 -18.90 -6.96 41.21
CA LEU A 27 -19.57 -5.71 41.52
C LEU A 27 -20.16 -5.03 40.27
N VAL A 28 -19.41 -5.00 39.16
CA VAL A 28 -19.85 -4.38 37.90
C VAL A 28 -21.01 -5.17 37.28
N LEU A 29 -20.87 -6.50 37.19
CA LEU A 29 -21.91 -7.35 36.61
C LEU A 29 -23.18 -7.37 37.47
N PHE A 30 -23.04 -7.39 38.79
CA PHE A 30 -24.16 -7.29 39.71
C PHE A 30 -24.86 -5.93 39.63
N PHE A 31 -24.10 -4.83 39.59
CA PHE A 31 -24.66 -3.50 39.39
C PHE A 31 -25.44 -3.40 38.07
N PHE A 32 -24.88 -3.91 36.98
CA PHE A 32 -25.55 -3.95 35.69
C PHE A 32 -26.81 -4.83 35.71
N SER A 33 -26.78 -5.97 36.42
CA SER A 33 -27.95 -6.83 36.62
C SER A 33 -29.08 -6.13 37.35
N ILE A 34 -28.76 -5.29 38.35
CA ILE A 34 -29.76 -4.48 39.07
C ILE A 34 -30.41 -3.47 38.12
N VAL A 35 -29.60 -2.79 37.28
CA VAL A 35 -30.12 -1.82 36.31
C VAL A 35 -31.07 -2.48 35.32
N VAL A 36 -30.67 -3.60 34.72
CA VAL A 36 -31.51 -4.35 33.78
C VAL A 36 -32.74 -4.93 34.48
N GLY A 37 -32.58 -5.52 35.67
CA GLY A 37 -33.67 -6.12 36.43
C GLY A 37 -34.74 -5.12 36.88
N LEU A 38 -34.34 -3.90 37.27
CA LEU A 38 -35.29 -2.83 37.58
C LEU A 38 -36.06 -2.38 36.34
N ILE A 39 -35.40 -2.27 35.18
CA ILE A 39 -36.05 -1.92 33.91
C ILE A 39 -37.04 -3.01 33.49
N ASP A 40 -36.60 -4.27 33.46
CA ASP A 40 -37.44 -5.39 33.06
C ASP A 40 -38.65 -5.55 34.02
N SER A 41 -38.46 -5.32 35.33
CA SER A 41 -39.55 -5.32 36.32
C SER A 41 -40.55 -4.19 36.08
N THR A 42 -40.07 -2.97 35.80
CA THR A 42 -40.95 -1.83 35.48
C THR A 42 -41.74 -2.06 34.19
N PHE A 43 -41.13 -2.70 33.19
CA PHE A 43 -41.80 -3.03 31.93
C PHE A 43 -42.85 -4.13 32.12
N ASN A 44 -42.55 -5.15 32.93
CA ASN A 44 -43.52 -6.18 33.30
C ASN A 44 -44.72 -5.60 34.07
N ASP A 45 -44.48 -4.68 35.01
CA ASP A 45 -45.53 -3.99 35.76
C ASP A 45 -46.43 -3.10 34.87
N TRP A 46 -45.90 -2.62 33.74
CA TRP A 46 -46.63 -1.87 32.71
C TRP A 46 -47.25 -2.76 31.61
N GLY A 47 -47.08 -4.08 31.69
CA GLY A 47 -47.61 -5.03 30.70
C GLY A 47 -46.83 -5.07 29.38
N LEU A 48 -45.64 -4.48 29.31
CA LEU A 48 -44.76 -4.45 28.14
C LEU A 48 -43.81 -5.66 28.16
N LEU A 49 -44.31 -6.83 27.79
CA LEU A 49 -43.52 -8.06 27.71
C LEU A 49 -42.62 -8.09 26.46
N MET A 50 -41.32 -7.91 26.67
CA MET A 50 -40.30 -8.29 25.69
C MET A 50 -40.15 -9.82 25.69
N LYS A 51 -40.60 -10.50 24.63
CA LYS A 51 -40.18 -11.90 24.39
C LYS A 51 -38.72 -11.86 23.95
N THR A 52 -37.80 -12.13 24.86
CA THR A 52 -36.41 -12.39 24.49
C THR A 52 -36.32 -13.78 23.84
N PRO A 53 -35.80 -13.92 22.61
CA PRO A 53 -35.45 -15.22 22.06
C PRO A 53 -34.09 -15.63 22.64
N ASP A 54 -34.06 -16.72 23.39
CA ASP A 54 -32.85 -17.45 23.81
C ASP A 54 -31.80 -16.72 24.67
N GLY A 55 -32.21 -16.15 25.81
CA GLY A 55 -31.29 -15.77 26.90
C GLY A 55 -31.68 -16.48 28.22
N PRO A 56 -30.73 -16.96 29.04
CA PRO A 56 -31.08 -17.44 30.37
C PRO A 56 -31.72 -16.29 31.14
N SER A 57 -32.84 -16.59 31.81
CA SER A 57 -33.48 -15.69 32.76
C SER A 57 -32.40 -15.09 33.66
N GLY A 58 -32.30 -13.76 33.75
CA GLY A 58 -31.26 -13.12 34.58
C GLY A 58 -31.32 -13.58 36.04
N PRO A 59 -30.44 -13.10 36.94
CA PRO A 59 -30.45 -13.49 38.36
C PRO A 59 -31.78 -13.21 39.08
N PHE A 60 -32.61 -12.33 38.50
CA PHE A 60 -33.94 -11.95 38.96
C PHE A 60 -35.06 -12.56 38.09
N GLY A 61 -34.71 -13.50 37.23
CA GLY A 61 -35.61 -14.26 36.39
C GLY A 61 -36.75 -14.82 37.23
N SER A 62 -37.97 -14.53 36.77
CA SER A 62 -39.21 -15.10 37.27
C SER A 62 -38.96 -16.56 37.61
N ALA A 63 -38.85 -16.85 38.91
CA ALA A 63 -39.25 -18.15 39.36
C ALA A 63 -40.63 -18.34 38.72
N ASP A 64 -40.85 -19.48 38.06
CA ASP A 64 -42.21 -20.00 37.98
C ASP A 64 -42.86 -19.70 39.33
N ASN A 65 -44.06 -19.14 39.29
CA ASN A 65 -44.93 -19.06 40.45
C ASN A 65 -45.07 -20.49 41.00
N LYS A 66 -44.09 -20.96 41.77
CA LYS A 66 -44.37 -21.72 42.97
C LYS A 66 -44.95 -20.67 43.87
N ASP A 67 -46.28 -20.59 43.79
CA ASP A 67 -47.12 -20.11 44.86
C ASP A 67 -46.41 -20.36 46.19
N MET A 68 -45.81 -19.32 46.74
CA MET A 68 -45.73 -19.21 48.19
C MET A 68 -47.17 -18.89 48.58
N ASP A 69 -47.97 -19.94 48.59
CA ASP A 69 -49.36 -19.98 48.96
C ASP A 69 -49.41 -19.64 50.45
N VAL A 70 -49.40 -18.34 50.76
CA VAL A 70 -49.74 -17.84 52.08
C VAL A 70 -51.25 -17.87 52.14
N ASP A 71 -51.78 -19.04 52.51
CA ASP A 71 -53.16 -19.37 52.89
C ASP A 71 -54.20 -18.27 52.57
N ALA A 72 -54.59 -18.15 51.29
CA ALA A 72 -55.71 -17.30 50.90
C ALA A 72 -57.03 -18.07 51.03
N ARG A 73 -57.43 -18.37 52.27
CA ARG A 73 -58.81 -18.82 52.55
C ARG A 73 -59.75 -17.62 52.58
N GLY A 74 -60.35 -17.32 51.44
CA GLY A 74 -61.70 -16.76 51.35
C GLY A 74 -61.86 -15.23 51.31
N ASN A 75 -62.75 -14.83 50.40
CA ASN A 75 -63.47 -13.58 50.23
C ASN A 75 -62.85 -12.43 49.40
N TYR A 76 -63.57 -12.17 48.30
CA TYR A 76 -63.51 -11.05 47.38
C TYR A 76 -63.30 -9.70 48.07
N ASN A 77 -62.21 -9.00 47.73
CA ASN A 77 -62.01 -7.58 48.05
C ASN A 77 -61.41 -6.85 46.84
N VAL A 78 -62.28 -6.23 46.03
CA VAL A 78 -61.92 -5.37 44.89
C VAL A 78 -61.01 -4.19 45.34
N GLY A 79 -61.20 -3.67 46.57
CA GLY A 79 -60.36 -2.60 47.12
C GLY A 79 -58.91 -3.01 47.48
N ARG A 80 -58.61 -4.30 47.63
CA ARG A 80 -57.21 -4.78 47.83
C ARG A 80 -56.47 -4.81 46.51
N TYR A 81 -57.16 -5.13 45.42
CA TYR A 81 -56.60 -5.18 44.08
C TYR A 81 -56.23 -3.78 43.57
N GLU A 82 -57.12 -2.80 43.75
CA GLU A 82 -56.84 -1.39 43.43
C GLU A 82 -55.66 -0.83 44.25
N HIS A 83 -55.56 -1.19 45.54
CA HIS A 83 -54.44 -0.77 46.38
C HIS A 83 -53.11 -1.43 45.96
N LEU A 84 -53.13 -2.72 45.59
CA LEU A 84 -51.96 -3.44 45.07
C LEU A 84 -51.54 -2.90 43.69
N GLU A 85 -52.49 -2.54 42.83
CA GLU A 85 -52.22 -1.94 41.53
C GLU A 85 -51.68 -0.51 41.65
N LEU A 86 -52.18 0.26 42.62
CA LEU A 86 -51.63 1.57 42.97
C LEU A 86 -50.20 1.43 43.49
N LEU A 87 -49.95 0.51 44.43
CA LEU A 87 -48.60 0.22 44.93
C LEU A 87 -47.66 -0.22 43.80
N ARG A 88 -48.14 -1.05 42.86
CA ARG A 88 -47.38 -1.49 41.68
C ARG A 88 -46.97 -0.33 40.77
N LYS A 89 -47.92 0.56 40.44
CA LYS A 89 -47.66 1.79 39.65
C LYS A 89 -46.70 2.74 40.37
N THR A 90 -46.86 2.90 41.68
CA THR A 90 -46.01 3.77 42.50
C THR A 90 -44.58 3.21 42.60
N ASN A 91 -44.44 1.89 42.80
CA ASN A 91 -43.14 1.20 42.83
C ASN A 91 -42.42 1.29 41.48
N SER A 92 -43.13 1.16 40.37
CA SER A 92 -42.55 1.33 39.02
C SER A 92 -41.99 2.74 38.80
N LEU A 93 -42.73 3.78 39.22
CA LEU A 93 -42.26 5.17 39.17
C LEU A 93 -41.03 5.39 40.05
N PHE A 94 -41.05 4.87 41.29
CA PHE A 94 -39.90 4.96 42.20
C PHE A 94 -38.67 4.23 41.66
N ALA A 95 -38.84 3.06 41.03
CA ALA A 95 -37.75 2.31 40.43
C ALA A 95 -37.03 3.12 39.34
N ILE A 96 -37.77 3.81 38.48
CA ILE A 96 -37.21 4.69 37.44
C ILE A 96 -36.54 5.92 38.08
N GLU A 97 -37.14 6.51 39.11
CA GLU A 97 -36.52 7.64 39.84
C GLU A 97 -35.19 7.23 40.49
N VAL A 98 -35.11 6.02 41.07
CA VAL A 98 -33.88 5.45 41.62
C VAL A 98 -32.86 5.23 40.51
N LEU A 99 -33.25 4.70 39.34
CA LEU A 99 -32.35 4.54 38.19
C LEU A 99 -31.81 5.88 37.69
N VAL A 100 -32.64 6.92 37.63
CA VAL A 100 -32.21 8.28 37.26
C VAL A 100 -31.18 8.80 38.26
N LYS A 101 -31.44 8.72 39.57
CA LYS A 101 -30.50 9.16 40.60
C LYS A 101 -29.20 8.35 40.62
N LEU A 102 -29.29 7.04 40.38
CA LEU A 102 -28.12 6.17 40.28
C LEU A 102 -27.26 6.56 39.08
N THR A 103 -27.86 6.75 37.90
CA THR A 103 -27.15 7.12 36.66
C THR A 103 -26.60 8.55 36.66
N GLU A 104 -26.98 9.41 37.62
CA GLU A 104 -26.36 10.73 37.82
C GLU A 104 -25.01 10.67 38.56
N SER A 105 -24.72 9.58 39.27
CA SER A 105 -23.46 9.41 39.98
C SER A 105 -22.29 9.13 39.03
N ARG A 106 -21.17 9.85 39.21
CA ARG A 106 -19.93 9.62 38.45
C ARG A 106 -19.45 8.16 38.53
N LYS A 107 -19.62 7.51 39.68
CA LYS A 107 -19.22 6.10 39.88
C LYS A 107 -20.10 5.15 39.06
N ALA A 108 -21.42 5.35 39.08
CA ALA A 108 -22.35 4.56 38.28
C ALA A 108 -22.12 4.73 36.78
N MET A 109 -21.86 5.96 36.32
CA MET A 109 -21.50 6.25 34.93
C MET A 109 -20.26 5.50 34.48
N VAL A 110 -19.22 5.46 35.32
CA VAL A 110 -17.99 4.68 35.05
C VAL A 110 -18.31 3.19 34.95
N LEU A 111 -19.08 2.64 35.89
CA LEU A 111 -19.47 1.22 35.87
C LEU A 111 -20.25 0.84 34.60
N LEU A 112 -21.20 1.69 34.18
CA LEU A 112 -21.93 1.50 32.93
C LEU A 112 -21.03 1.64 31.71
N ARG A 113 -20.09 2.59 31.71
CA ARG A 113 -19.15 2.79 30.60
C ARG A 113 -18.20 1.60 30.43
N ILE A 114 -17.76 0.97 31.52
CA ILE A 114 -16.94 -0.24 31.45
C ILE A 114 -17.69 -1.37 30.74
N VAL A 115 -18.99 -1.54 31.04
CA VAL A 115 -19.85 -2.53 30.37
C VAL A 115 -20.02 -2.17 28.90
N TYR A 116 -20.28 -0.89 28.58
CA TYR A 116 -20.37 -0.42 27.20
C TYR A 116 -19.10 -0.70 26.38
N LEU A 117 -17.92 -0.43 26.94
CA LEU A 117 -16.64 -0.55 26.22
C LEU A 117 -16.15 -2.00 26.07
N ASN A 118 -16.40 -2.87 27.06
CA ASN A 118 -15.85 -4.23 27.10
C ASN A 118 -16.88 -5.32 26.78
N MET A 119 -18.18 -5.00 26.86
CA MET A 119 -19.30 -5.91 26.64
C MET A 119 -20.42 -5.21 25.84
N PRO A 120 -20.13 -4.74 24.60
CA PRO A 120 -21.06 -3.91 23.83
C PRO A 120 -22.36 -4.63 23.46
N GLU A 121 -22.34 -5.95 23.22
CA GLU A 121 -23.54 -6.74 22.93
C GLU A 121 -24.54 -6.74 24.10
N ILE A 122 -24.02 -6.92 25.32
CA ILE A 122 -24.80 -6.91 26.56
C ILE A 122 -25.37 -5.50 26.80
N PHE A 123 -24.59 -4.45 26.55
CA PHE A 123 -25.03 -3.07 26.68
C PHE A 123 -26.06 -2.67 25.60
N ASN A 124 -25.90 -3.16 24.37
CA ASN A 124 -26.88 -2.96 23.29
C ASN A 124 -28.23 -3.58 23.64
N GLY A 125 -28.25 -4.72 24.35
CA GLY A 125 -29.48 -5.30 24.89
C GLY A 125 -30.21 -4.37 25.87
N LEU A 126 -29.48 -3.56 26.66
CA LEU A 126 -30.07 -2.52 27.52
C LEU A 126 -30.63 -1.36 26.68
N LEU A 127 -29.91 -0.91 25.65
CA LEU A 127 -30.37 0.15 24.76
C LEU A 127 -31.62 -0.25 23.95
N GLN A 128 -31.66 -1.48 23.42
CA GLN A 128 -32.81 -2.02 22.70
C GLN A 128 -34.07 -2.05 23.58
N ARG A 129 -33.94 -2.42 24.86
CA ARG A 129 -35.03 -2.35 25.84
C ARG A 129 -35.58 -0.93 26.00
N LEU A 130 -34.70 0.05 26.13
CA LEU A 130 -35.08 1.47 26.27
C LEU A 130 -35.68 2.05 24.98
N LEU A 131 -35.17 1.66 23.81
CA LEU A 131 -35.69 2.08 22.51
C LEU A 131 -37.03 1.43 22.17
N PHE A 132 -37.22 0.15 22.52
CA PHE A 132 -38.50 -0.55 22.37
C PHE A 132 -39.61 0.17 23.15
N TYR A 133 -39.32 0.62 24.36
CA TYR A 133 -40.25 1.46 25.11
C TYR A 133 -40.57 2.78 24.37
N LYS A 134 -39.54 3.46 23.83
CA LYS A 134 -39.73 4.70 23.06
C LYS A 134 -40.62 4.49 21.82
N ALA A 135 -40.53 3.33 21.17
CA ALA A 135 -41.39 2.98 20.03
C ALA A 135 -42.85 2.71 20.45
N ASN A 136 -43.06 2.10 21.62
CA ASN A 136 -44.40 1.82 22.17
C ASN A 136 -45.06 3.03 22.87
N LYS A 137 -44.35 4.17 22.95
CA LYS A 137 -44.80 5.47 23.49
C LYS A 137 -46.09 6.01 22.85
N LEU A 138 -46.43 5.57 21.63
CA LEU A 138 -47.59 6.06 20.87
C LEU A 138 -48.94 5.45 21.31
N ALA A 139 -48.95 4.42 22.16
CA ALA A 139 -50.17 3.68 22.48
C ALA A 139 -50.78 3.97 23.87
N SER A 140 -50.08 4.63 24.81
CA SER A 140 -50.56 4.80 26.19
C SER A 140 -50.62 6.27 26.65
N SER A 141 -51.82 6.78 26.97
CA SER A 141 -52.07 8.18 27.37
C SER A 141 -51.84 8.50 28.86
N ASN A 142 -51.42 7.53 29.69
CA ASN A 142 -51.55 7.64 31.16
C ASN A 142 -50.22 7.82 31.96
N ALA A 143 -49.11 8.26 31.36
CA ALA A 143 -47.81 8.30 32.08
C ALA A 143 -46.86 9.45 31.70
N GLU A 144 -47.32 10.70 31.74
CA GLU A 144 -46.50 11.88 31.38
C GLU A 144 -45.26 12.07 32.30
N SER A 145 -45.41 11.83 33.61
CA SER A 145 -44.30 11.92 34.58
C SER A 145 -43.27 10.80 34.45
N ALA A 146 -43.70 9.57 34.16
CA ALA A 146 -42.80 8.44 33.92
C ALA A 146 -41.96 8.66 32.65
N ASN A 147 -42.58 9.24 31.62
CA ASN A 147 -41.92 9.54 30.35
C ASN A 147 -40.82 10.61 30.50
N GLN A 148 -41.03 11.64 31.32
CA GLN A 148 -39.99 12.64 31.61
C GLN A 148 -38.79 12.02 32.35
N LEU A 149 -39.04 11.13 33.31
CA LEU A 149 -37.97 10.43 34.04
C LEU A 149 -37.22 9.45 33.13
N LEU A 150 -37.91 8.78 32.20
CA LEU A 150 -37.29 7.90 31.22
C LEU A 150 -36.49 8.64 30.15
N GLU A 151 -36.96 9.79 29.68
CA GLU A 151 -36.15 10.64 28.78
C GLU A 151 -34.90 11.15 29.48
N ARG A 152 -34.98 11.48 30.77
CA ARG A 152 -33.81 11.82 31.59
C ARG A 152 -32.87 10.63 31.80
N LEU A 153 -33.41 9.44 32.06
CA LEU A 153 -32.63 8.21 32.17
C LEU A 153 -31.92 7.90 30.84
N LEU A 154 -32.64 8.02 29.73
CA LEU A 154 -32.13 7.81 28.39
C LEU A 154 -31.07 8.86 28.04
N ALA A 155 -31.25 10.12 28.43
CA ALA A 155 -30.23 11.17 28.31
C ALA A 155 -29.00 10.87 29.18
N ASN A 156 -29.17 10.35 30.40
CA ASN A 156 -28.05 9.96 31.28
C ASN A 156 -27.28 8.76 30.71
N ILE A 157 -27.98 7.75 30.20
CA ILE A 157 -27.36 6.62 29.52
C ILE A 157 -26.74 7.08 28.20
N GLN A 158 -27.35 8.05 27.50
CA GLN A 158 -26.77 8.64 26.31
C GLN A 158 -25.46 9.38 26.60
N ARG A 159 -25.38 10.08 27.74
CA ARG A 159 -24.13 10.67 28.23
C ARG A 159 -23.04 9.62 28.48
N VAL A 160 -23.36 8.34 28.69
CA VAL A 160 -22.33 7.27 28.80
C VAL A 160 -21.58 7.12 27.46
N TYR A 161 -22.26 7.33 26.32
CA TYR A 161 -21.64 7.36 25.00
C TYR A 161 -20.85 8.65 24.76
N ASP A 162 -21.41 9.81 25.12
CA ASP A 162 -20.84 11.13 24.81
C ASP A 162 -19.74 11.59 25.78
N SER A 163 -19.64 10.95 26.95
CA SER A 163 -18.64 11.31 27.96
C SER A 163 -17.27 10.72 27.64
N GLU A 164 -16.63 11.24 26.58
CA GLU A 164 -15.18 11.30 26.56
C GLU A 164 -14.72 12.08 27.80
N TYR A 165 -13.74 11.53 28.53
CA TYR A 165 -13.14 12.24 29.65
C TYR A 165 -12.58 13.57 29.15
N GLN A 166 -13.28 14.67 29.43
CA GLN A 166 -12.77 16.01 29.19
C GLN A 166 -11.58 16.20 30.14
N LEU A 167 -10.39 15.99 29.60
CA LEU A 167 -9.15 16.16 30.34
C LEU A 167 -9.11 17.56 30.93
N ASN A 168 -8.78 17.62 32.22
CA ASN A 168 -8.69 18.87 32.92
C ASN A 168 -7.64 19.80 32.25
N ARG A 169 -8.08 20.93 31.67
CA ARG A 169 -7.33 21.81 30.72
C ARG A 169 -6.10 22.54 31.29
N HIS A 170 -5.73 22.29 32.54
CA HIS A 170 -4.82 23.13 33.31
C HIS A 170 -3.31 22.84 33.10
N GLN A 171 -2.94 21.86 32.28
CA GLN A 171 -1.53 21.49 32.02
C GLN A 171 -1.13 21.66 30.54
N ILE A 172 0.09 22.16 30.28
CA ILE A 172 0.64 22.41 28.92
C ILE A 172 0.65 21.13 28.06
N ILE A 173 1.01 19.98 28.64
CA ILE A 173 0.98 18.68 27.96
C ILE A 173 -0.43 18.34 27.48
N ARG A 174 -1.45 18.69 28.27
CA ARG A 174 -2.87 18.44 27.94
C ARG A 174 -3.42 19.45 26.94
N MET A 175 -2.98 20.71 27.01
CA MET A 175 -3.29 21.72 25.98
C MET A 175 -2.75 21.34 24.60
N LEU A 176 -1.60 20.65 24.51
CA LEU A 176 -1.04 20.14 23.25
C LEU A 176 -1.86 18.98 22.67
N ILE A 177 -2.47 18.18 23.53
CA ILE A 177 -3.26 16.99 23.19
C ILE A 177 -4.69 17.37 22.76
N ASP A 178 -5.29 18.38 23.41
CA ASP A 178 -6.66 18.86 23.14
C ASP A 178 -6.76 19.84 21.96
N ILE A 179 -5.67 20.08 21.22
CA ILE A 179 -5.71 20.92 20.02
C ILE A 179 -6.56 20.19 18.97
N LYS A 180 -7.86 20.51 18.96
CA LYS A 180 -8.71 20.19 17.81
C LYS A 180 -8.04 20.82 16.58
N PRO A 181 -7.86 20.07 15.48
CA PRO A 181 -7.42 20.68 14.23
C PRO A 181 -8.33 21.88 13.96
N CYS A 182 -7.74 23.05 13.71
CA CYS A 182 -8.46 24.31 13.60
C CYS A 182 -9.70 24.14 12.72
N LYS A 183 -10.88 24.49 13.25
CA LYS A 183 -12.13 24.57 12.48
C LYS A 183 -11.91 25.44 11.23
N HIS A 184 -12.53 25.03 10.13
CA HIS A 184 -12.65 25.73 8.83
C HIS A 184 -12.21 27.19 8.88
N MET A 185 -10.96 27.46 8.54
CA MET A 185 -10.67 28.73 7.88
C MET A 185 -11.25 28.60 6.48
N SER A 186 -12.17 29.51 6.16
CA SER A 186 -12.71 29.83 4.84
C SER A 186 -11.76 29.41 3.71
N TYR A 187 -12.30 28.76 2.69
CA TYR A 187 -11.69 28.38 1.41
C TYR A 187 -11.04 29.59 0.70
N CYS A 188 -9.95 30.10 1.26
CA CYS A 188 -9.14 31.16 0.70
C CYS A 188 -7.74 30.59 0.51
N ASN A 189 -7.49 30.05 -0.70
CA ASN A 189 -6.21 29.95 -1.43
C ASN A 189 -4.90 29.64 -0.66
N SER A 190 -4.94 29.04 0.54
CA SER A 190 -3.75 28.61 1.28
C SER A 190 -3.65 27.09 1.28
N GLU A 191 -3.37 26.52 0.10
CA GLU A 191 -3.09 25.10 -0.14
C GLU A 191 -1.97 24.53 0.76
N SER A 192 -1.16 25.37 1.39
CA SER A 192 0.02 24.99 2.16
C SER A 192 -0.25 24.41 3.54
N GLY A 193 -1.36 24.76 4.20
CA GLY A 193 -1.63 24.36 5.60
C GLY A 193 -2.50 23.11 5.78
N GLN A 194 -3.23 22.68 4.75
CA GLN A 194 -4.10 21.49 4.80
C GLN A 194 -3.45 20.26 4.15
N SER A 195 -2.58 20.45 3.14
CA SER A 195 -1.89 19.36 2.43
C SER A 195 -0.84 18.64 3.28
N SER A 196 -0.23 19.31 4.26
CA SER A 196 0.80 18.74 5.14
C SER A 196 0.29 17.57 6.00
N ARG A 197 -1.01 17.55 6.35
CA ARG A 197 -1.63 16.51 7.20
C ARG A 197 -1.84 15.17 6.48
N TRP A 198 -1.63 15.14 5.17
CA TRP A 198 -1.89 13.99 4.31
C TRP A 198 -0.65 13.54 3.55
N VAL A 199 0.53 14.04 3.93
CA VAL A 199 1.82 13.75 3.27
C VAL A 199 2.12 12.25 3.17
N SER A 200 1.62 11.44 4.10
CA SER A 200 1.78 9.99 4.08
C SER A 200 1.13 9.33 2.86
N LEU A 201 -0.01 9.86 2.37
CA LEU A 201 -0.63 9.37 1.13
C LEU A 201 0.26 9.71 -0.08
N ASP A 202 0.76 10.93 -0.15
CA ASP A 202 1.68 11.37 -1.21
C ASP A 202 2.97 10.54 -1.25
N ILE A 203 3.59 10.32 -0.08
CA ILE A 203 4.81 9.52 0.06
C ILE A 203 4.57 8.06 -0.35
N TYR A 204 3.47 7.47 0.13
CA TYR A 204 3.12 6.10 -0.22
C TYR A 204 2.91 5.93 -1.73
N MET A 205 2.10 6.80 -2.33
CA MET A 205 1.78 6.76 -3.76
C MET A 205 3.03 6.96 -4.63
N GLU A 206 3.91 7.89 -4.26
CA GLU A 206 5.16 8.13 -5.01
C GLU A 206 6.15 6.97 -4.88
N ASN A 207 6.26 6.39 -3.66
CA ASN A 207 7.07 5.21 -3.41
C ASN A 207 6.55 3.98 -4.18
N ALA A 208 5.23 3.86 -4.32
CA ALA A 208 4.61 2.79 -5.09
C ALA A 208 4.98 2.83 -6.59
N MET A 209 5.53 3.94 -7.10
CA MET A 209 6.01 4.07 -8.49
C MET A 209 7.50 3.75 -8.66
N ASP A 210 8.24 3.32 -7.63
CA ASP A 210 9.70 3.11 -7.76
C ASP A 210 10.07 2.01 -8.77
N GLY A 211 9.15 1.07 -9.06
CA GLY A 211 9.33 0.00 -10.05
C GLY A 211 10.39 -1.04 -9.66
N LYS A 212 11.34 -0.67 -8.80
CA LYS A 212 12.35 -1.52 -8.17
C LYS A 212 11.75 -2.38 -7.07
N GLN A 213 10.59 -2.03 -6.50
CA GLN A 213 9.84 -2.88 -5.59
C GLN A 213 8.44 -3.18 -6.12
N LEU A 214 8.18 -4.47 -6.36
CA LEU A 214 6.85 -4.97 -6.66
C LEU A 214 6.13 -5.24 -5.35
N HIS A 215 4.96 -4.63 -5.20
CA HIS A 215 4.09 -4.82 -4.06
C HIS A 215 3.51 -6.23 -4.09
N ILE A 216 3.72 -6.97 -2.99
CA ILE A 216 3.16 -8.30 -2.87
C ILE A 216 1.73 -8.24 -2.33
N ARG A 217 1.43 -7.23 -1.51
CA ARG A 217 0.09 -6.94 -1.05
C ARG A 217 -0.62 -6.02 -2.05
N PRO A 218 -1.93 -6.22 -2.25
CA PRO A 218 -2.70 -5.32 -3.09
C PRO A 218 -2.65 -3.90 -2.51
N SER A 219 -2.35 -2.93 -3.36
CA SER A 219 -2.31 -1.51 -3.00
C SER A 219 -3.67 -1.02 -2.49
N VAL A 220 -4.76 -1.63 -2.97
CA VAL A 220 -6.12 -1.37 -2.50
C VAL A 220 -6.25 -1.60 -0.99
N ALA A 221 -5.72 -2.71 -0.46
CA ALA A 221 -5.80 -3.02 0.97
C ALA A 221 -4.94 -2.09 1.81
N ILE A 222 -3.70 -1.83 1.38
CA ILE A 222 -2.78 -0.91 2.07
C ILE A 222 -3.39 0.50 2.13
N LEU A 223 -3.93 0.98 1.01
CA LEU A 223 -4.53 2.30 0.91
C LEU A 223 -5.80 2.38 1.76
N THR A 224 -6.64 1.34 1.77
CA THR A 224 -7.84 1.25 2.63
C THR A 224 -7.47 1.40 4.12
N GLU A 225 -6.44 0.69 4.59
CA GLU A 225 -5.96 0.78 5.97
C GLU A 225 -5.33 2.15 6.27
N ALA A 226 -4.54 2.70 5.33
CA ALA A 226 -3.93 4.01 5.46
C ALA A 226 -4.97 5.14 5.54
N ILE A 227 -6.02 5.09 4.72
CA ILE A 227 -7.14 6.05 4.72
C ILE A 227 -7.85 6.03 6.08
N LYS A 228 -8.24 4.85 6.57
CA LYS A 228 -8.88 4.70 7.89
C LYS A 228 -7.99 5.23 9.01
N THR A 229 -6.71 4.88 8.95
CA THR A 229 -5.71 5.31 9.93
C THR A 229 -5.55 6.83 9.97
N LEU A 230 -5.40 7.45 8.80
CA LEU A 230 -5.24 8.90 8.70
C LEU A 230 -6.53 9.64 9.06
N GLN A 231 -7.70 9.11 8.69
CA GLN A 231 -9.00 9.67 9.08
C GLN A 231 -9.12 9.73 10.61
N VAL A 232 -8.81 8.64 11.31
CA VAL A 232 -8.86 8.56 12.78
C VAL A 232 -7.82 9.48 13.42
N LEU A 233 -6.55 9.40 13.00
CA LEU A 233 -5.48 10.19 13.61
C LEU A 233 -5.65 11.69 13.36
N ASN A 234 -6.14 12.09 12.18
CA ASN A 234 -6.41 13.50 11.85
C ASN A 234 -7.74 14.01 12.40
N ARG A 235 -8.63 13.13 12.93
CA ARG A 235 -10.00 13.49 13.34
C ARG A 235 -10.76 14.22 12.23
N ALA A 236 -10.58 13.77 11.00
CA ALA A 236 -11.15 14.37 9.81
C ALA A 236 -12.51 13.75 9.47
N SER A 237 -13.37 14.49 8.78
CA SER A 237 -14.58 13.91 8.17
C SER A 237 -14.19 12.97 7.01
N TRP A 238 -15.12 12.11 6.58
CA TRP A 238 -14.89 11.31 5.39
C TRP A 238 -14.79 12.19 4.14
N GLN A 239 -15.53 13.29 4.07
CA GLN A 239 -15.44 14.27 2.98
C GLN A 239 -14.01 14.83 2.84
N GLU A 240 -13.40 15.30 3.94
CA GLU A 240 -12.03 15.82 3.94
C GLU A 240 -11.02 14.75 3.57
N THR A 241 -11.23 13.53 4.08
CA THR A 241 -10.36 12.38 3.84
C THR A 241 -10.38 11.96 2.38
N PHE A 242 -11.57 11.84 1.76
CA PHE A 242 -11.70 11.51 0.34
C PHE A 242 -11.15 12.62 -0.56
N LEU A 243 -11.41 13.89 -0.24
CA LEU A 243 -10.84 15.01 -0.98
C LEU A 243 -9.30 14.97 -0.94
N ALA A 244 -8.70 14.77 0.24
CA ALA A 244 -7.25 14.67 0.37
C ALA A 244 -6.66 13.51 -0.44
N LEU A 245 -7.34 12.36 -0.47
CA LEU A 245 -6.96 11.20 -1.26
C LEU A 245 -6.93 11.52 -2.77
N TRP A 246 -7.99 12.15 -3.29
CA TRP A 246 -8.05 12.58 -4.69
C TRP A 246 -6.95 13.60 -5.02
N LEU A 247 -6.71 14.57 -4.14
CA LEU A 247 -5.65 15.57 -4.33
C LEU A 247 -4.25 14.95 -4.33
N SER A 248 -3.98 13.95 -3.49
CA SER A 248 -2.69 13.22 -3.50
C SER A 248 -2.52 12.40 -4.79
N ALA A 249 -3.56 11.68 -5.23
CA ALA A 249 -3.51 10.89 -6.46
C ALA A 249 -3.39 11.77 -7.72
N LEU A 250 -4.07 12.92 -7.76
CA LEU A 250 -3.91 13.89 -8.85
C LEU A 250 -2.50 14.48 -8.86
N ARG A 251 -1.96 14.89 -7.70
CA ARG A 251 -0.57 15.36 -7.60
C ARG A 251 0.43 14.32 -8.09
N LEU A 252 0.21 13.03 -7.82
CA LEU A 252 1.01 11.95 -8.39
C LEU A 252 1.00 11.99 -9.92
N VAL A 253 -0.17 12.06 -10.55
CA VAL A 253 -0.31 12.11 -12.02
C VAL A 253 0.32 13.38 -12.59
N GLN A 254 0.13 14.53 -11.94
CA GLN A 254 0.66 15.82 -12.41
C GLN A 254 2.19 15.93 -12.34
N ARG A 255 2.86 15.16 -11.47
CA ARG A 255 4.33 15.15 -11.37
C ARG A 255 5.04 14.52 -12.58
N GLU A 256 4.34 13.75 -13.41
CA GLU A 256 4.89 13.09 -14.60
C GLU A 256 4.21 13.58 -15.88
N ARG A 257 4.21 14.91 -16.11
CA ARG A 257 3.66 15.52 -17.34
C ARG A 257 4.53 15.28 -18.58
N ASP A 258 5.86 15.29 -18.41
CA ASP A 258 6.84 14.93 -19.43
C ASP A 258 7.71 13.81 -18.87
N PRO A 259 7.51 12.55 -19.28
CA PRO A 259 8.35 11.47 -18.80
C PRO A 259 9.76 11.71 -19.33
N VAL A 260 10.73 11.80 -18.42
CA VAL A 260 12.11 11.49 -18.77
C VAL A 260 12.07 10.07 -19.33
N GLU A 261 12.30 9.89 -20.63
CA GLU A 261 12.28 8.55 -21.24
C GLU A 261 13.26 7.68 -20.44
N GLY A 262 12.77 6.69 -19.72
CA GLY A 262 13.56 5.86 -18.83
C GLY A 262 12.76 4.61 -18.46
N PRO A 263 13.41 3.54 -17.96
CA PRO A 263 12.77 2.26 -17.64
C PRO A 263 12.02 2.30 -16.28
N ILE A 264 11.26 3.38 -16.01
CA ILE A 264 10.41 3.57 -14.81
C ILE A 264 8.94 3.42 -15.24
N PRO A 265 8.03 2.94 -14.36
CA PRO A 265 6.60 2.95 -14.64
C PRO A 265 6.13 4.33 -15.09
N HIS A 266 5.52 4.37 -16.27
CA HIS A 266 5.03 5.56 -16.92
C HIS A 266 3.68 6.00 -16.37
N LEU A 267 3.18 7.10 -16.91
CA LEU A 267 1.85 7.66 -16.72
C LEU A 267 0.70 6.63 -16.55
N GLU A 268 0.67 5.53 -17.31
CA GLU A 268 -0.41 4.53 -17.25
C GLU A 268 -0.51 3.87 -15.85
N SER A 269 0.62 3.62 -15.19
CA SER A 269 0.65 3.07 -13.82
C SER A 269 0.16 4.06 -12.75
N ARG A 270 0.40 5.36 -12.94
CA ARG A 270 -0.13 6.43 -12.08
C ARG A 270 -1.63 6.62 -12.28
N LEU A 271 -2.09 6.55 -13.53
CA LEU A 271 -3.52 6.57 -13.87
C LEU A 271 -4.25 5.36 -13.29
N CYS A 272 -3.62 4.17 -13.27
CA CYS A 272 -4.12 3.00 -12.56
C CYS A 272 -4.34 3.28 -11.06
N ILE A 273 -3.42 3.97 -10.38
CA ILE A 273 -3.65 4.40 -8.98
C ILE A 273 -4.88 5.30 -8.87
N LEU A 274 -4.96 6.34 -9.70
CA LEU A 274 -6.03 7.34 -9.61
C LEU A 274 -7.41 6.78 -9.98
N LEU A 275 -7.52 6.03 -11.08
CA LEU A 275 -8.79 5.68 -11.72
C LEU A 275 -9.23 4.23 -11.44
N THR A 276 -8.36 3.39 -10.89
CA THR A 276 -8.67 2.00 -10.53
C THR A 276 -8.51 1.77 -9.02
N ILE A 277 -7.29 1.94 -8.49
CA ILE A 277 -6.95 1.55 -7.10
C ILE A 277 -7.66 2.44 -6.06
N VAL A 278 -7.70 3.75 -6.27
CA VAL A 278 -8.37 4.69 -5.35
C VAL A 278 -9.90 4.42 -5.29
N PRO A 279 -10.63 4.33 -6.41
CA PRO A 279 -12.04 3.92 -6.38
C PRO A 279 -12.28 2.58 -5.66
N LEU A 280 -11.46 1.56 -5.93
CA LEU A 280 -11.57 0.25 -5.26
C LEU A 280 -11.32 0.34 -3.75
N ALA A 281 -10.37 1.18 -3.30
CA ALA A 281 -10.12 1.39 -1.88
C ALA A 281 -11.30 2.11 -1.21
N ILE A 282 -11.95 3.05 -1.89
CA ILE A 282 -13.17 3.71 -1.42
C ILE A 282 -14.33 2.70 -1.36
N ALA A 283 -14.47 1.82 -2.36
CA ALA A 283 -15.48 0.76 -2.37
C ALA A 283 -15.41 -0.10 -1.10
N ASN A 284 -14.22 -0.58 -0.73
CA ASN A 284 -14.01 -1.36 0.50
C ASN A 284 -14.41 -0.61 1.78
N ILE A 285 -14.21 0.71 1.82
CA ILE A 285 -14.59 1.55 2.97
C ILE A 285 -16.13 1.68 3.08
N LEU A 286 -16.83 1.75 1.94
CA LEU A 286 -18.29 1.81 1.88
C LEU A 286 -18.92 0.43 2.18
N GLU A 287 -18.35 -0.67 1.70
CA GLU A 287 -18.81 -2.02 2.01
C GLU A 287 -18.72 -2.35 3.51
N ASP A 288 -17.66 -1.90 4.18
CA ASP A 288 -17.53 -2.06 5.63
C ASP A 288 -18.70 -1.43 6.38
N GLU A 289 -19.21 -0.27 5.93
CA GLU A 289 -20.39 0.39 6.51
C GLU A 289 -21.64 -0.49 6.38
N ALA A 290 -21.88 -1.08 5.20
CA ALA A 290 -23.02 -1.96 4.96
C ALA A 290 -23.00 -3.22 5.85
N ARG A 291 -21.82 -3.77 6.16
CA ARG A 291 -21.65 -4.90 7.09
C ARG A 291 -21.94 -4.53 8.56
N PHE A 292 -21.62 -3.31 8.99
CA PHE A 292 -21.96 -2.83 10.33
C PHE A 292 -23.46 -2.55 10.48
N SER A 293 -24.11 -2.04 9.45
CA SER A 293 -25.56 -1.76 9.44
C SER A 293 -26.42 -3.03 9.33
N SER A 294 -25.89 -4.12 8.77
CA SER A 294 -26.60 -5.40 8.62
C SER A 294 -26.39 -6.39 9.78
N SER A 295 -25.22 -6.35 10.43
CA SER A 295 -24.95 -7.19 11.60
C SER A 295 -25.75 -6.79 12.85
N SER A 296 -26.34 -5.60 12.88
CA SER A 296 -27.31 -5.19 13.90
C SER A 296 -28.73 -5.76 13.69
N VAL A 297 -29.01 -6.41 12.55
CA VAL A 297 -30.37 -6.88 12.17
C VAL A 297 -30.43 -8.37 11.82
N GLN A 298 -29.31 -9.09 11.69
CA GLN A 298 -29.31 -10.55 11.46
C GLN A 298 -29.64 -11.35 12.72
N GLY A 299 -30.90 -11.27 13.13
CA GLY A 299 -31.48 -12.03 14.22
C GLY A 299 -33.01 -12.03 14.18
N ALA A 300 -33.64 -11.96 13.00
CA ALA A 300 -35.07 -12.21 12.85
C ALA A 300 -35.39 -12.66 11.42
N GLY A 301 -36.06 -13.81 11.30
CA GLY A 301 -36.43 -14.40 10.03
C GLY A 301 -37.40 -13.56 9.21
N LYS A 302 -37.34 -13.77 7.90
CA LYS A 302 -38.21 -13.24 6.84
C LYS A 302 -39.69 -13.13 7.27
N SER A 303 -40.23 -11.90 7.27
CA SER A 303 -41.63 -11.67 6.88
C SER A 303 -41.72 -10.32 6.17
N GLY A 304 -42.25 -10.32 4.96
CA GLY A 304 -42.19 -9.19 4.04
C GLY A 304 -43.13 -8.03 4.35
N GLY A 305 -42.81 -6.90 3.70
CA GLY A 305 -43.74 -5.86 3.29
C GLY A 305 -44.23 -4.90 4.37
N MET A 306 -43.54 -3.78 4.54
CA MET A 306 -44.09 -2.42 4.43
C MET A 306 -42.98 -1.42 4.83
N GLU A 307 -42.52 -0.61 3.88
CA GLU A 307 -41.74 0.59 4.16
C GLU A 307 -42.57 1.53 5.05
N SER A 308 -42.03 1.94 6.20
CA SER A 308 -42.55 3.09 6.94
C SER A 308 -41.41 3.92 7.52
N THR A 309 -40.81 4.75 6.66
CA THR A 309 -40.75 6.21 6.82
C THR A 309 -40.81 6.74 8.27
N LEU A 310 -39.76 6.57 9.06
CA LEU A 310 -39.65 7.22 10.39
C LEU A 310 -38.20 7.33 10.91
N GLU A 311 -37.24 7.63 10.02
CA GLU A 311 -35.85 7.96 10.43
C GLU A 311 -35.46 9.43 10.19
N HIS A 312 -36.38 10.28 9.75
CA HIS A 312 -36.13 11.72 9.66
C HIS A 312 -36.83 12.45 10.81
N GLN A 313 -36.09 12.70 11.90
CA GLN A 313 -36.18 13.87 12.81
C GLN A 313 -35.68 13.53 14.22
N VAL A 314 -34.36 13.44 14.40
CA VAL A 314 -33.70 13.86 15.64
C VAL A 314 -32.38 14.51 15.26
N GLU A 315 -32.34 15.85 15.27
CA GLU A 315 -31.12 16.63 15.10
C GLU A 315 -30.18 16.41 16.30
N GLY A 316 -29.00 15.85 16.00
CA GLY A 316 -27.87 15.70 16.91
C GLY A 316 -26.74 14.98 16.19
N ASN A 317 -25.91 15.73 15.45
CA ASN A 317 -24.82 15.23 14.58
C ASN A 317 -25.22 14.05 13.68
N GLY A 318 -26.04 14.34 12.67
CA GLY A 318 -26.42 13.37 11.65
C GLY A 318 -25.20 12.74 11.00
N GLN A 319 -25.03 11.43 11.17
CA GLN A 319 -24.16 10.64 10.32
C GLN A 319 -24.73 10.70 8.91
N THR A 320 -24.25 11.66 8.12
CA THR A 320 -24.35 11.61 6.66
C THR A 320 -23.74 10.30 6.21
N SER A 321 -24.43 9.55 5.34
CA SER A 321 -23.87 8.32 4.80
C SER A 321 -22.51 8.61 4.17
N ARG A 322 -21.53 7.70 4.30
CA ARG A 322 -20.20 7.93 3.70
C ARG A 322 -20.29 8.15 2.19
N LYS A 323 -21.32 7.57 1.54
CA LYS A 323 -21.67 7.82 0.13
C LYS A 323 -21.98 9.31 -0.14
N HIS A 324 -22.70 9.98 0.75
CA HIS A 324 -22.98 11.42 0.62
C HIS A 324 -21.70 12.26 0.80
N GLU A 325 -20.86 11.92 1.77
CA GLU A 325 -19.57 12.61 1.97
C GLU A 325 -18.61 12.43 0.79
N LEU A 326 -18.63 11.27 0.12
CA LEU A 326 -17.92 11.05 -1.15
C LEU A 326 -18.42 12.00 -2.25
N ILE A 327 -19.74 12.12 -2.43
CA ILE A 327 -20.35 13.03 -3.42
C ILE A 327 -19.90 14.47 -3.16
N LEU A 328 -19.97 14.93 -1.90
CA LEU A 328 -19.52 16.28 -1.53
C LEU A 328 -18.02 16.49 -1.83
N SER A 329 -17.18 15.47 -1.61
CA SER A 329 -15.75 15.55 -1.92
C SER A 329 -15.49 15.73 -3.43
N LEU A 330 -16.23 15.03 -4.28
CA LEU A 330 -16.13 15.11 -5.75
C LEU A 330 -16.72 16.41 -6.32
N GLN A 331 -17.67 17.02 -5.63
CA GLN A 331 -18.18 18.35 -5.96
C GLN A 331 -17.12 19.42 -5.68
N VAL A 332 -16.54 19.42 -4.47
CA VAL A 332 -15.46 20.35 -4.07
C VAL A 332 -14.19 20.15 -4.92
N LEU A 333 -13.93 18.93 -5.39
CA LEU A 333 -12.79 18.66 -6.27
C LEU A 333 -12.79 19.55 -7.54
N GLY A 334 -13.97 19.98 -8.01
CA GLY A 334 -14.11 20.88 -9.16
C GLY A 334 -13.40 22.22 -9.00
N ASP A 335 -13.20 22.68 -7.77
CA ASP A 335 -12.55 23.97 -7.48
C ASP A 335 -11.03 23.92 -7.73
N PHE A 336 -10.43 22.73 -7.81
CA PHE A 336 -8.99 22.51 -8.00
C PHE A 336 -8.60 22.39 -9.49
N SER A 337 -9.05 23.34 -10.32
CA SER A 337 -8.88 23.32 -11.78
C SER A 337 -7.42 23.12 -12.24
N GLY A 338 -6.43 23.66 -11.50
CA GLY A 338 -5.01 23.50 -11.82
C GLY A 338 -4.48 22.05 -11.76
N LEU A 339 -5.06 21.20 -10.90
CA LEU A 339 -4.71 19.78 -10.77
C LEU A 339 -5.55 18.87 -11.68
N LEU A 340 -6.64 19.38 -12.25
CA LEU A 340 -7.57 18.61 -13.08
C LEU A 340 -7.19 18.59 -14.57
N CYS A 341 -6.15 19.32 -14.99
CA CYS A 341 -5.69 19.31 -16.38
C CYS A 341 -5.18 17.91 -16.78
N PRO A 342 -5.78 17.25 -17.78
CA PRO A 342 -5.36 15.92 -18.20
C PRO A 342 -4.01 15.95 -18.96
N PRO A 343 -3.14 14.93 -18.80
CA PRO A 343 -1.96 14.75 -19.65
C PRO A 343 -2.32 14.59 -21.13
N SER A 344 -1.41 14.93 -22.03
CA SER A 344 -1.64 14.97 -23.49
C SER A 344 -2.22 13.66 -24.07
N SER A 345 -1.74 12.51 -23.61
CA SER A 345 -2.21 11.18 -24.01
C SER A 345 -3.63 10.84 -23.53
N VAL A 346 -4.13 11.55 -22.52
CA VAL A 346 -5.40 11.29 -21.82
C VAL A 346 -6.50 12.28 -22.22
N ILE A 347 -6.15 13.40 -22.88
CA ILE A 347 -7.11 14.43 -23.33
C ILE A 347 -8.28 13.81 -24.10
N GLY A 348 -8.01 12.88 -25.02
CA GLY A 348 -9.06 12.20 -25.79
C GLY A 348 -10.04 11.43 -24.90
N ALA A 349 -9.54 10.71 -23.91
CA ALA A 349 -10.37 9.95 -22.95
C ALA A 349 -11.17 10.88 -22.02
N ALA A 350 -10.58 11.99 -21.59
CA ALA A 350 -11.28 12.98 -20.78
C ALA A 350 -12.41 13.65 -21.57
N ASN A 351 -12.16 13.98 -22.84
CA ASN A 351 -13.17 14.52 -23.74
C ASN A 351 -14.29 13.51 -24.03
N SER A 352 -13.98 12.23 -24.20
CA SER A 352 -15.01 11.21 -24.38
C SER A 352 -15.89 11.07 -23.14
N ALA A 353 -15.34 11.10 -21.93
CA ALA A 353 -16.12 11.07 -20.70
C ALA A 353 -17.05 12.29 -20.56
N ALA A 354 -16.58 13.48 -20.94
CA ALA A 354 -17.42 14.69 -20.98
C ALA A 354 -18.55 14.58 -22.01
N LEU A 355 -18.30 13.98 -23.18
CA LEU A 355 -19.31 13.73 -24.21
C LEU A 355 -20.37 12.72 -23.76
N VAL A 356 -19.98 11.66 -23.03
CA VAL A 356 -20.93 10.69 -22.45
C VAL A 356 -21.91 11.42 -21.52
N ALA A 357 -21.40 12.22 -20.59
CA ALA A 357 -22.23 13.02 -19.70
C ALA A 357 -23.14 14.01 -20.46
N ALA A 358 -22.61 14.70 -21.48
CA ALA A 358 -23.40 15.61 -22.32
C ALA A 358 -24.54 14.91 -23.06
N SER A 359 -24.27 13.72 -23.63
CA SER A 359 -25.25 12.92 -24.35
C SER A 359 -26.36 12.38 -23.45
N PHE A 360 -26.03 12.04 -22.20
CA PHE A 360 -27.00 11.62 -21.20
C PHE A 360 -28.00 12.74 -20.88
N ILE A 361 -27.50 13.97 -20.70
CA ILE A 361 -28.32 15.16 -20.43
C ILE A 361 -29.19 15.54 -21.63
N SER A 362 -28.65 15.47 -22.86
CA SER A 362 -29.44 15.79 -24.07
C SER A 362 -30.55 14.78 -24.32
N ASN A 363 -30.28 13.49 -24.09
CA ASN A 363 -31.26 12.42 -24.31
C ASN A 363 -32.36 12.40 -23.26
N SER A 364 -32.08 12.79 -22.01
CA SER A 364 -33.14 12.93 -20.99
C SER A 364 -34.19 13.99 -21.34
N ASN A 365 -33.81 14.99 -22.17
CA ASN A 365 -34.71 16.05 -22.62
C ASN A 365 -35.54 15.66 -23.86
N ASN A 366 -35.12 14.62 -24.60
CA ASN A 366 -35.78 14.12 -25.82
C ASN A 366 -36.44 12.76 -25.56
N THR A 367 -37.57 12.75 -24.85
CA THR A 367 -38.37 11.53 -24.62
C THR A 367 -39.02 11.01 -25.91
N LYS A 368 -38.31 10.14 -26.65
CA LYS A 368 -38.80 8.95 -27.39
C LYS A 368 -37.74 8.44 -28.37
N SER A 369 -36.84 7.57 -27.92
CA SER A 369 -36.20 6.49 -28.71
C SER A 369 -35.25 5.71 -27.80
N GLY A 370 -35.09 4.41 -28.02
CA GLY A 370 -34.45 3.46 -27.12
C GLY A 370 -32.99 3.71 -26.75
N LEU A 371 -32.55 3.01 -25.72
CA LEU A 371 -31.17 2.90 -25.22
C LEU A 371 -30.20 2.69 -26.39
N VAL A 372 -29.43 3.71 -26.76
CA VAL A 372 -28.35 3.63 -27.76
C VAL A 372 -27.03 3.88 -27.06
N ASP A 373 -26.11 2.94 -27.24
CA ASP A 373 -24.80 2.82 -26.60
C ASP A 373 -23.92 4.07 -26.74
N ALA A 374 -23.40 4.52 -25.61
CA ALA A 374 -22.65 5.76 -25.43
C ALA A 374 -21.16 5.64 -25.77
N ASN A 375 -20.80 5.11 -26.95
CA ASN A 375 -19.40 5.08 -27.41
C ASN A 375 -19.19 5.96 -28.65
N ARG A 376 -19.12 7.29 -28.43
CA ARG A 376 -18.61 8.25 -29.43
C ARG A 376 -17.09 8.33 -29.31
N THR A 377 -16.36 7.81 -30.28
CA THR A 377 -14.91 8.02 -30.44
C THR A 377 -14.66 8.85 -31.68
N ASP A 378 -14.73 10.17 -31.56
CA ASP A 378 -14.08 11.05 -32.53
C ASP A 378 -13.03 11.89 -31.77
N PRO A 379 -11.72 11.56 -31.88
CA PRO A 379 -10.65 12.19 -31.10
C PRO A 379 -10.44 13.68 -31.46
N SER A 380 -11.20 14.20 -32.44
CA SER A 380 -11.10 15.56 -32.97
C SER A 380 -11.97 16.59 -32.24
N ILE A 381 -12.94 16.17 -31.41
CA ILE A 381 -13.86 17.09 -30.73
C ILE A 381 -13.31 17.46 -29.34
N ASN A 382 -12.88 18.71 -29.17
CA ASN A 382 -12.45 19.23 -27.88
C ASN A 382 -13.66 19.60 -27.00
N ALA A 383 -14.19 18.63 -26.26
CA ALA A 383 -15.32 18.80 -25.35
C ALA A 383 -14.96 19.49 -24.01
N GLY A 384 -13.70 19.91 -23.82
CA GLY A 384 -13.25 20.54 -22.58
C GLY A 384 -13.20 19.59 -21.38
N GLY A 385 -13.09 18.28 -21.63
CA GLY A 385 -13.01 17.26 -20.60
C GLY A 385 -11.74 17.39 -19.75
N ASN A 386 -11.87 17.05 -18.47
CA ASN A 386 -10.78 17.13 -17.49
C ASN A 386 -10.72 15.85 -16.64
N MET A 387 -9.72 15.73 -15.75
CA MET A 387 -9.54 14.53 -14.92
C MET A 387 -10.74 14.23 -13.99
N ARG A 388 -11.54 15.23 -13.63
CA ARG A 388 -12.75 15.02 -12.81
C ARG A 388 -13.82 14.23 -13.56
N HIS A 389 -13.90 14.37 -14.88
CA HIS A 389 -14.81 13.57 -15.70
C HIS A 389 -14.45 12.09 -15.64
N LEU A 390 -13.16 11.76 -15.77
CA LEU A 390 -12.67 10.39 -15.66
C LEU A 390 -12.89 9.78 -14.27
N ILE A 391 -12.65 10.56 -13.21
CA ILE A 391 -12.85 10.09 -11.83
C ILE A 391 -14.33 9.77 -11.56
N VAL A 392 -15.24 10.67 -11.98
CA VAL A 392 -16.69 10.47 -11.80
C VAL A 392 -17.16 9.27 -12.60
N GLU A 393 -16.69 9.10 -13.84
CA GLU A 393 -17.00 7.92 -14.66
C GLU A 393 -16.53 6.61 -14.01
N ALA A 394 -15.30 6.58 -13.48
CA ALA A 394 -14.76 5.45 -12.74
C ALA A 394 -15.54 5.12 -11.45
N CYS A 395 -16.18 6.12 -10.84
CA CYS A 395 -17.04 5.94 -9.67
C CYS A 395 -18.45 5.45 -10.04
N ILE A 396 -19.02 5.95 -11.15
CA ILE A 396 -20.35 5.52 -11.66
C ILE A 396 -20.29 4.05 -12.09
N THR A 397 -19.28 3.68 -12.88
CA THR A 397 -19.11 2.30 -13.36
C THR A 397 -18.97 1.27 -12.25
N ARG A 398 -18.47 1.67 -11.08
CA ARG A 398 -18.34 0.82 -9.87
C ARG A 398 -19.50 0.95 -8.89
N ASN A 399 -20.60 1.59 -9.28
CA ASN A 399 -21.78 1.84 -8.43
C ASN A 399 -21.46 2.58 -7.12
N LEU A 400 -20.38 3.38 -7.08
CA LEU A 400 -20.02 4.20 -5.92
C LEU A 400 -20.89 5.47 -5.85
N ILE A 401 -21.24 6.00 -7.01
CA ILE A 401 -22.13 7.16 -7.20
C ILE A 401 -23.11 6.88 -8.35
N ASP A 402 -24.25 7.55 -8.35
CA ASP A 402 -25.28 7.34 -9.35
C ASP A 402 -25.09 8.30 -10.55
N ALA A 403 -25.68 7.97 -11.71
CA ALA A 403 -25.61 8.80 -12.92
C ALA A 403 -26.20 10.23 -12.76
N SER A 404 -26.86 10.50 -11.63
CA SER A 404 -27.30 11.84 -11.23
C SER A 404 -26.12 12.83 -11.11
N ALA A 405 -24.89 12.35 -10.95
CA ALA A 405 -23.67 13.16 -10.94
C ALA A 405 -23.48 13.98 -12.24
N TYR A 406 -23.99 13.51 -13.38
CA TYR A 406 -23.93 14.24 -14.64
C TYR A 406 -24.68 15.58 -14.60
N TYR A 407 -25.70 15.72 -13.73
CA TYR A 407 -26.46 16.95 -13.56
C TYR A 407 -25.85 17.94 -12.56
N TRP A 408 -24.67 17.68 -12.01
CA TRP A 408 -24.04 18.62 -11.08
C TRP A 408 -23.77 19.99 -11.77
N PRO A 409 -24.05 21.12 -11.09
CA PRO A 409 -23.82 22.44 -11.66
C PRO A 409 -22.38 22.62 -12.13
N GLY A 410 -22.20 23.05 -13.38
CA GLY A 410 -20.88 23.29 -13.97
C GLY A 410 -20.07 22.01 -14.26
N TYR A 411 -20.67 20.82 -14.18
CA TYR A 411 -19.99 19.57 -14.52
C TYR A 411 -19.74 19.45 -16.03
N VAL A 412 -20.75 19.69 -16.87
CA VAL A 412 -20.62 19.79 -18.34
C VAL A 412 -20.98 21.20 -18.81
N SER A 413 -20.20 21.76 -19.72
CA SER A 413 -20.47 23.07 -20.33
C SER A 413 -21.73 23.04 -21.22
N THR A 414 -22.59 24.05 -21.09
CA THR A 414 -23.82 24.18 -21.90
C THR A 414 -23.55 24.21 -23.40
N SER A 415 -22.41 24.76 -23.83
CA SER A 415 -21.96 24.78 -25.22
C SER A 415 -21.74 23.37 -25.81
N VAL A 416 -21.26 22.42 -24.99
CA VAL A 416 -21.01 21.04 -25.40
C VAL A 416 -22.33 20.26 -25.56
N ILE A 417 -23.30 20.54 -24.68
CA ILE A 417 -24.63 19.92 -24.73
C ILE A 417 -25.37 20.33 -26.03
N SER A 418 -25.26 21.60 -26.44
CA SER A 418 -25.79 22.07 -27.72
C SER A 418 -25.07 21.45 -28.91
N LEU A 419 -23.73 21.37 -28.88
CA LEU A 419 -22.92 20.75 -29.93
C LEU A 419 -23.33 19.29 -30.20
N VAL A 420 -23.63 18.53 -29.15
CA VAL A 420 -24.01 17.11 -29.25
C VAL A 420 -25.35 16.91 -29.96
N SER A 421 -26.26 17.88 -29.85
CA SER A 421 -27.60 17.87 -30.43
C SER A 421 -27.61 18.06 -31.95
N ASP A 422 -26.53 18.62 -32.52
CA ASP A 422 -26.41 18.99 -33.94
C ASP A 422 -25.62 17.97 -34.79
N LEU A 423 -25.14 16.85 -34.22
CA LEU A 423 -24.32 15.86 -34.94
C LEU A 423 -25.17 14.78 -35.68
N PRO A 424 -24.83 14.40 -36.93
CA PRO A 424 -25.48 13.33 -37.70
C PRO A 424 -25.26 11.90 -37.10
N PRO A 425 -26.03 10.88 -37.52
CA PRO A 425 -25.98 9.53 -36.94
C PRO A 425 -24.66 8.80 -37.23
N VAL A 426 -24.23 8.00 -36.24
CA VAL A 426 -22.84 7.56 -35.95
C VAL A 426 -22.48 6.21 -36.59
N GLN A 427 -21.19 6.02 -36.87
CA GLN A 427 -20.51 4.79 -37.31
C GLN A 427 -20.43 3.76 -36.16
N LYS A 428 -20.70 2.45 -36.40
CA LYS A 428 -20.74 1.42 -35.34
C LYS A 428 -19.41 1.30 -34.58
N SER A 429 -19.47 1.13 -33.25
CA SER A 429 -18.26 0.95 -32.43
C SER A 429 -17.55 -0.39 -32.75
N PRO A 430 -16.21 -0.46 -32.65
CA PRO A 430 -15.47 -1.70 -32.91
C PRO A 430 -15.89 -2.85 -31.97
N TRP A 431 -16.14 -2.54 -30.70
CA TRP A 431 -16.58 -3.50 -29.69
C TRP A 431 -17.99 -4.03 -29.97
N LEU A 432 -18.91 -3.17 -30.42
CA LEU A 432 -20.27 -3.60 -30.80
C LEU A 432 -20.24 -4.48 -32.04
N THR A 433 -19.41 -4.14 -33.04
CA THR A 433 -19.19 -4.95 -34.24
C THR A 433 -18.63 -6.34 -33.90
N PHE A 434 -17.73 -6.41 -32.91
CA PHE A 434 -17.23 -7.67 -32.36
C PHE A 434 -18.29 -8.46 -31.59
N MET A 435 -19.13 -7.78 -30.80
CA MET A 435 -20.22 -8.43 -30.06
C MET A 435 -21.29 -9.01 -31.01
N GLU A 436 -21.59 -8.33 -32.11
CA GLU A 436 -22.46 -8.78 -33.21
C GLU A 436 -21.92 -10.01 -33.98
N GLY A 437 -20.67 -10.43 -33.73
CA GLY A 437 -20.11 -11.68 -34.28
C GLY A 437 -19.19 -11.50 -35.48
N ALA A 438 -18.66 -10.31 -35.73
CA ALA A 438 -17.66 -10.11 -36.77
C ALA A 438 -16.37 -10.93 -36.49
N PRO A 439 -15.74 -11.53 -37.52
CA PRO A 439 -14.49 -12.26 -37.36
C PRO A 439 -13.35 -11.32 -36.96
N LEU A 440 -12.38 -11.83 -36.19
CA LEU A 440 -11.19 -11.08 -35.77
C LEU A 440 -10.18 -10.92 -36.93
N ASP A 441 -10.51 -10.07 -37.90
CA ASP A 441 -9.57 -9.68 -38.95
C ASP A 441 -8.48 -8.72 -38.43
N ASN A 442 -7.38 -8.58 -39.17
CA ASN A 442 -6.26 -7.70 -38.77
C ASN A 442 -6.67 -6.23 -38.57
N SER A 443 -7.74 -5.74 -39.21
CA SER A 443 -8.21 -4.37 -39.06
C SER A 443 -8.95 -4.17 -37.74
N LEU A 444 -9.84 -5.10 -37.40
CA LEU A 444 -10.62 -5.11 -36.17
C LEU A 444 -9.71 -5.36 -34.97
N VAL A 445 -8.73 -6.27 -35.10
CA VAL A 445 -7.73 -6.52 -34.05
C VAL A 445 -6.95 -5.24 -33.71
N ASN A 446 -6.50 -4.47 -34.71
CA ASN A 446 -5.79 -3.22 -34.47
C ASN A 446 -6.66 -2.13 -33.82
N LEU A 447 -7.95 -2.08 -34.16
CA LEU A 447 -8.91 -1.16 -33.53
C LEU A 447 -9.21 -1.56 -32.07
N LEU A 448 -9.41 -2.85 -31.79
CA LEU A 448 -9.64 -3.36 -30.43
C LEU A 448 -8.39 -3.29 -29.55
N LEU A 449 -7.19 -3.38 -30.14
CA LEU A 449 -5.93 -3.19 -29.40
C LEU A 449 -5.76 -1.76 -28.87
N THR A 450 -6.35 -0.77 -29.56
CA THR A 450 -6.19 0.65 -29.25
C THR A 450 -7.37 1.24 -28.47
N THR A 451 -8.50 0.53 -28.42
CA THR A 451 -9.72 0.96 -27.71
C THR A 451 -10.02 0.02 -26.53
N PRO A 452 -10.17 0.53 -25.30
CA PRO A 452 -10.47 -0.32 -24.14
C PRO A 452 -11.89 -0.90 -24.23
N ALA A 453 -12.10 -2.09 -23.67
CA ALA A 453 -13.42 -2.70 -23.59
C ALA A 453 -14.37 -1.89 -22.68
N PRO A 454 -15.67 -1.78 -23.04
CA PRO A 454 -16.62 -0.97 -22.29
C PRO A 454 -17.21 -1.67 -21.06
N SER A 455 -17.34 -3.00 -21.07
CA SER A 455 -17.93 -3.74 -19.95
C SER A 455 -17.27 -5.10 -19.72
N LEU A 456 -17.71 -5.79 -18.65
CA LEU A 456 -17.26 -7.13 -18.31
C LEU A 456 -17.64 -8.17 -19.38
N ALA A 457 -18.79 -8.00 -20.04
CA ALA A 457 -19.31 -8.98 -21.00
C ALA A 457 -18.41 -9.13 -22.23
N GLU A 458 -17.84 -8.03 -22.74
CA GLU A 458 -16.89 -8.09 -23.85
C GLU A 458 -15.58 -8.80 -23.47
N ILE A 459 -15.11 -8.59 -22.23
CA ILE A 459 -13.90 -9.24 -21.71
C ILE A 459 -14.13 -10.74 -21.51
N GLU A 460 -15.29 -11.15 -20.99
CA GLU A 460 -15.65 -12.56 -20.83
C GLU A 460 -15.71 -13.26 -22.19
N LYS A 461 -16.33 -12.64 -23.20
CA LYS A 461 -16.34 -13.18 -24.57
C LYS A 461 -14.92 -13.36 -25.13
N LEU A 462 -14.04 -12.37 -24.94
CA LEU A 462 -12.63 -12.47 -25.36
C LEU A 462 -11.87 -13.56 -24.60
N TYR A 463 -12.13 -13.72 -23.30
CA TYR A 463 -11.52 -14.78 -22.50
C TYR A 463 -11.88 -16.17 -23.02
N HIS A 464 -13.16 -16.40 -23.37
CA HIS A 464 -13.59 -17.66 -23.97
C HIS A 464 -12.97 -17.90 -25.34
N ILE A 465 -12.88 -16.88 -26.20
CA ILE A 465 -12.20 -16.99 -27.49
C ILE A 465 -10.70 -17.30 -27.32
N ALA A 466 -10.04 -16.72 -26.31
CA ALA A 466 -8.65 -17.02 -26.00
C ALA A 466 -8.42 -18.49 -25.62
N LEU A 467 -9.41 -19.16 -25.01
CA LEU A 467 -9.32 -20.57 -24.63
C LEU A 467 -9.72 -21.52 -25.77
N ASP A 468 -10.84 -21.26 -26.42
CA ASP A 468 -11.55 -22.22 -27.29
C ASP A 468 -11.48 -21.89 -28.79
N GLY A 469 -10.99 -20.70 -29.17
CA GLY A 469 -10.89 -20.26 -30.56
C GLY A 469 -9.84 -20.99 -31.41
N SER A 470 -9.69 -20.59 -32.68
CA SER A 470 -8.58 -21.05 -33.54
C SER A 470 -7.22 -20.49 -33.08
N ALA A 471 -6.10 -21.09 -33.48
CA ALA A 471 -4.77 -20.66 -33.01
C ALA A 471 -4.48 -19.16 -33.24
N GLU A 472 -4.93 -18.62 -34.38
CA GLU A 472 -4.82 -17.19 -34.72
C GLU A 472 -5.75 -16.33 -33.85
N GLU A 473 -7.00 -16.75 -33.66
CA GLU A 473 -7.97 -16.06 -32.80
C GLU A 473 -7.54 -16.08 -31.33
N LYS A 474 -6.96 -17.17 -30.83
CA LYS A 474 -6.44 -17.26 -29.46
C LYS A 474 -5.33 -16.24 -29.24
N SER A 475 -4.40 -16.13 -30.19
CA SER A 475 -3.32 -15.15 -30.16
C SER A 475 -3.85 -13.72 -30.25
N ALA A 476 -4.81 -13.45 -31.16
CA ALA A 476 -5.42 -12.14 -31.32
C ALA A 476 -6.20 -11.70 -30.06
N ALA A 477 -7.02 -12.58 -29.49
CA ALA A 477 -7.77 -12.31 -28.26
C ALA A 477 -6.84 -12.03 -27.07
N ALA A 478 -5.77 -12.81 -26.92
CA ALA A 478 -4.73 -12.58 -25.92
C ALA A 478 -4.04 -11.20 -26.09
N LYS A 479 -3.71 -10.81 -27.33
CA LYS A 479 -3.14 -9.49 -27.62
C LYS A 479 -4.11 -8.36 -27.25
N ILE A 480 -5.38 -8.49 -27.63
CA ILE A 480 -6.43 -7.49 -27.33
C ILE A 480 -6.60 -7.31 -25.81
N LEU A 481 -6.67 -8.41 -25.05
CA LEU A 481 -6.78 -8.38 -23.59
C LEU A 481 -5.59 -7.67 -22.93
N CYS A 482 -4.37 -7.90 -23.43
CA CYS A 482 -3.15 -7.24 -22.93
C CYS A 482 -2.91 -5.83 -23.52
N GLY A 483 -3.82 -5.34 -24.38
CA GLY A 483 -3.74 -4.05 -25.06
C GLY A 483 -4.38 -2.91 -24.25
N ALA A 484 -5.14 -2.04 -24.92
CA ALA A 484 -5.79 -0.89 -24.29
C ALA A 484 -6.71 -1.25 -23.12
N SER A 485 -7.33 -2.44 -23.11
CA SER A 485 -8.18 -2.89 -21.99
C SER A 485 -7.40 -3.06 -20.68
N LEU A 486 -6.12 -3.47 -20.74
CA LEU A 486 -5.28 -3.58 -19.55
C LEU A 486 -4.71 -2.22 -19.12
N THR A 487 -4.26 -1.39 -20.07
CA THR A 487 -3.55 -0.14 -19.76
C THR A 487 -4.50 1.04 -19.50
N ARG A 488 -5.59 1.14 -20.28
CA ARG A 488 -6.53 2.27 -20.32
C ARG A 488 -7.98 1.89 -19.98
N GLY A 489 -8.27 0.61 -19.78
CA GLY A 489 -9.58 0.12 -19.33
C GLY A 489 -9.80 0.32 -17.83
N TRP A 490 -9.61 1.54 -17.32
CA TRP A 490 -9.57 1.83 -15.88
C TRP A 490 -10.84 1.41 -15.12
N ASN A 491 -11.99 1.33 -15.78
CA ASN A 491 -13.27 0.97 -15.16
C ASN A 491 -13.43 -0.53 -14.89
N ILE A 492 -12.70 -1.38 -15.62
CA ILE A 492 -12.83 -2.85 -15.58
C ILE A 492 -11.47 -3.55 -15.38
N GLN A 493 -10.42 -2.79 -15.09
CA GLN A 493 -9.02 -3.24 -15.12
C GLN A 493 -8.78 -4.42 -14.16
N GLU A 494 -9.41 -4.44 -12.99
CA GLU A 494 -9.37 -5.53 -12.01
C GLU A 494 -9.81 -6.86 -12.62
N HIS A 495 -10.86 -6.85 -13.45
CA HIS A 495 -11.37 -8.04 -14.13
C HIS A 495 -10.43 -8.47 -15.26
N VAL A 496 -9.89 -7.52 -16.03
CA VAL A 496 -8.91 -7.83 -17.09
C VAL A 496 -7.67 -8.49 -16.47
N VAL A 497 -7.15 -7.96 -15.36
CA VAL A 497 -6.03 -8.55 -14.61
C VAL A 497 -6.37 -9.97 -14.14
N CYS A 498 -7.56 -10.19 -13.58
CA CYS A 498 -8.01 -11.53 -13.19
C CYS A 498 -7.98 -12.53 -14.37
N HIS A 499 -8.54 -12.16 -15.52
CA HIS A 499 -8.61 -13.03 -16.70
C HIS A 499 -7.23 -13.28 -17.31
N VAL A 500 -6.34 -12.28 -17.35
CA VAL A 500 -4.96 -12.43 -17.81
C VAL A 500 -4.19 -13.41 -16.92
N VAL A 501 -4.32 -13.33 -15.59
CA VAL A 501 -3.68 -14.28 -14.66
C VAL A 501 -4.25 -15.69 -14.84
N LYS A 502 -5.57 -15.82 -15.07
CA LYS A 502 -6.22 -17.11 -15.39
C LYS A 502 -5.67 -17.72 -16.68
N LEU A 503 -5.45 -16.92 -17.72
CA LEU A 503 -4.93 -17.41 -19.01
C LEU A 503 -3.44 -17.85 -18.95
N LEU A 504 -2.66 -17.37 -17.98
CA LEU A 504 -1.30 -17.88 -17.74
C LEU A 504 -1.28 -19.31 -17.19
N SER A 505 -2.41 -19.79 -16.66
CA SER A 505 -2.61 -21.17 -16.19
C SER A 505 -3.87 -21.77 -16.86
N PRO A 506 -3.83 -22.04 -18.18
CA PRO A 506 -5.02 -22.47 -18.91
C PRO A 506 -5.51 -23.85 -18.44
N PRO A 507 -6.83 -24.12 -18.51
CA PRO A 507 -7.38 -25.43 -18.17
C PRO A 507 -6.93 -26.51 -19.18
N ILE A 508 -7.09 -27.78 -18.80
CA ILE A 508 -6.80 -28.91 -19.68
C ILE A 508 -7.85 -28.93 -20.82
N PRO A 509 -7.44 -28.87 -22.10
CA PRO A 509 -8.37 -28.88 -23.22
C PRO A 509 -9.05 -30.24 -23.36
N SER A 510 -10.30 -30.23 -23.81
CA SER A 510 -11.13 -31.45 -23.98
C SER A 510 -10.57 -32.43 -25.03
N THR A 511 -9.74 -31.94 -25.95
CA THR A 511 -9.11 -32.72 -27.04
C THR A 511 -7.74 -33.30 -26.67
N HIS A 512 -7.31 -33.17 -25.41
CA HIS A 512 -5.96 -33.48 -25.01
C HIS A 512 -5.70 -35.00 -24.85
N ASN A 513 -4.76 -35.54 -25.64
CA ASN A 513 -4.45 -36.97 -25.68
C ASN A 513 -3.44 -37.45 -24.60
N GLY A 514 -3.10 -36.63 -23.60
CA GLY A 514 -2.30 -37.01 -22.42
C GLY A 514 -0.82 -37.36 -22.64
N GLN A 515 -0.35 -37.49 -23.89
CA GLN A 515 1.04 -37.84 -24.22
C GLN A 515 2.03 -36.65 -24.16
N ARG A 516 1.55 -35.41 -24.29
CA ARG A 516 2.34 -34.17 -24.18
C ARG A 516 1.73 -33.28 -23.11
N SER A 517 2.43 -32.24 -22.65
CA SER A 517 1.79 -31.25 -21.75
C SER A 517 0.73 -30.47 -22.53
N HIS A 518 -0.47 -30.28 -21.95
CA HIS A 518 -1.56 -29.48 -22.52
C HIS A 518 -1.16 -28.03 -22.82
N LEU A 519 -0.12 -27.52 -22.15
CA LEU A 519 0.38 -26.16 -22.37
C LEU A 519 0.90 -25.95 -23.80
N VAL A 520 1.36 -27.02 -24.47
CA VAL A 520 1.88 -26.96 -25.84
C VAL A 520 0.79 -26.57 -26.84
N ASP A 521 -0.47 -26.92 -26.56
CA ASP A 521 -1.63 -26.59 -27.40
C ASP A 521 -1.97 -25.09 -27.34
N TYR A 522 -1.40 -24.35 -26.39
CA TYR A 522 -1.64 -22.92 -26.14
C TYR A 522 -0.45 -22.01 -26.47
N VAL A 523 0.58 -22.51 -27.20
CA VAL A 523 1.83 -21.78 -27.48
C VAL A 523 1.64 -20.35 -28.02
N PRO A 524 0.86 -20.10 -29.10
CA PRO A 524 0.70 -18.75 -29.65
C PRO A 524 0.03 -17.78 -28.67
N MET A 525 -0.98 -18.26 -27.93
CA MET A 525 -1.70 -17.50 -26.91
C MET A 525 -0.77 -17.14 -25.74
N LEU A 526 -0.07 -18.13 -25.18
CA LEU A 526 0.84 -17.92 -24.05
C LEU A 526 1.97 -16.95 -24.42
N ASN A 527 2.52 -17.05 -25.63
CA ASN A 527 3.54 -16.12 -26.10
C ASN A 527 3.00 -14.69 -26.22
N ALA A 528 1.79 -14.51 -26.75
CA ALA A 528 1.14 -13.21 -26.86
C ALA A 528 0.89 -12.58 -25.48
N ILE A 529 0.41 -13.37 -24.50
CA ILE A 529 0.20 -12.89 -23.14
C ILE A 529 1.53 -12.52 -22.49
N LEU A 530 2.52 -13.42 -22.49
CA LEU A 530 3.82 -13.20 -21.87
C LEU A 530 4.49 -11.94 -22.41
N PHE A 531 4.43 -11.72 -23.73
CA PHE A 531 4.94 -10.50 -24.34
C PHE A 531 4.16 -9.27 -23.86
N GLY A 532 2.83 -9.32 -23.90
CA GLY A 532 1.96 -8.21 -23.49
C GLY A 532 2.13 -7.81 -22.02
N VAL A 533 2.18 -8.76 -21.09
CA VAL A 533 2.27 -8.48 -19.64
C VAL A 533 3.68 -8.11 -19.17
N SER A 534 4.72 -8.42 -19.96
CA SER A 534 6.12 -8.22 -19.57
C SER A 534 6.61 -6.77 -19.64
N THR A 535 5.81 -5.84 -20.16
CA THR A 535 6.16 -4.40 -20.24
C THR A 535 6.35 -3.79 -18.85
N ILE A 536 7.01 -2.64 -18.76
CA ILE A 536 7.35 -2.05 -17.46
C ILE A 536 6.09 -1.71 -16.67
N ASP A 537 5.15 -1.02 -17.31
CA ASP A 537 3.87 -0.59 -16.74
C ASP A 537 2.96 -1.73 -16.37
N ASN A 538 2.82 -2.74 -17.24
CA ASN A 538 1.88 -3.83 -16.99
C ASN A 538 2.31 -4.64 -15.77
N VAL A 539 3.61 -4.90 -15.59
CA VAL A 539 4.11 -5.53 -14.36
C VAL A 539 3.87 -4.67 -13.13
N GLN A 540 3.99 -3.34 -13.25
CA GLN A 540 3.67 -2.45 -12.14
C GLN A 540 2.18 -2.46 -11.80
N MET A 541 1.29 -2.47 -12.80
CA MET A 541 -0.16 -2.61 -12.61
C MET A 541 -0.52 -3.93 -11.93
N LEU A 542 0.05 -5.04 -12.39
CA LEU A 542 -0.11 -6.35 -11.73
C LEU A 542 0.37 -6.32 -10.27
N SER A 543 1.45 -5.58 -9.99
CA SER A 543 1.95 -5.33 -8.64
C SER A 543 0.98 -4.50 -7.79
N LEU A 544 0.40 -3.43 -8.33
CA LEU A 544 -0.60 -2.61 -7.64
C LEU A 544 -1.86 -3.42 -7.28
N HIS A 545 -2.27 -4.33 -8.16
CA HIS A 545 -3.38 -5.27 -7.92
C HIS A 545 -3.00 -6.43 -6.98
N GLY A 546 -1.73 -6.60 -6.62
CA GLY A 546 -1.26 -7.58 -5.66
C GLY A 546 -1.22 -9.03 -6.17
N VAL A 547 -1.22 -9.23 -7.51
CA VAL A 547 -1.29 -10.55 -8.16
C VAL A 547 0.09 -11.17 -8.45
N ILE A 548 1.17 -10.57 -7.94
CA ILE A 548 2.54 -11.04 -8.18
C ILE A 548 2.77 -12.49 -7.70
N PRO A 549 2.29 -12.92 -6.51
CA PRO A 549 2.37 -14.32 -6.10
C PRO A 549 1.68 -15.29 -7.05
N GLU A 550 0.50 -14.92 -7.56
CA GLU A 550 -0.30 -15.72 -8.47
C GLU A 550 0.38 -15.84 -9.83
N VAL A 551 0.88 -14.73 -10.38
CA VAL A 551 1.65 -14.73 -11.64
C VAL A 551 2.91 -15.58 -11.49
N ALA A 552 3.68 -15.41 -10.41
CA ALA A 552 4.88 -16.22 -10.18
C ALA A 552 4.56 -17.72 -10.13
N ALA A 553 3.46 -18.11 -9.47
CA ALA A 553 3.00 -19.49 -9.43
C ALA A 553 2.57 -20.04 -10.79
N SER A 554 1.96 -19.22 -11.65
CA SER A 554 1.61 -19.61 -13.02
C SER A 554 2.83 -19.71 -13.95
N LEU A 555 3.87 -18.90 -13.75
CA LEU A 555 5.08 -18.92 -14.58
C LEU A 555 5.98 -20.15 -14.34
N MET A 556 5.99 -20.71 -13.12
CA MET A 556 6.81 -21.87 -12.79
C MET A 556 6.51 -23.13 -13.63
N PRO A 557 5.25 -23.59 -13.76
CA PRO A 557 4.89 -24.67 -14.68
C PRO A 557 5.30 -24.38 -16.13
N LEU A 558 5.12 -23.15 -16.59
CA LEU A 558 5.53 -22.76 -17.95
C LEU A 558 7.04 -22.93 -18.14
N CYS A 559 7.84 -22.45 -17.20
CA CYS A 559 9.30 -22.61 -17.24
C CYS A 559 9.72 -24.09 -17.21
N GLU A 560 9.12 -24.89 -16.32
CA GLU A 560 9.46 -26.32 -16.19
C GLU A 560 9.16 -27.09 -17.49
N VAL A 561 7.97 -26.87 -18.07
CA VAL A 561 7.53 -27.56 -19.29
C VAL A 561 8.31 -27.07 -20.51
N TYR A 562 8.29 -25.76 -20.81
CA TYR A 562 8.94 -25.25 -22.02
C TYR A 562 10.46 -25.38 -21.97
N GLY A 563 11.07 -25.31 -20.78
CA GLY A 563 12.51 -25.51 -20.65
C GLY A 563 12.95 -26.97 -20.82
N SER A 564 12.01 -27.92 -20.71
CA SER A 564 12.25 -29.35 -20.89
C SER A 564 12.07 -29.83 -22.33
N LEU A 565 11.42 -29.04 -23.18
CA LEU A 565 11.15 -29.42 -24.56
C LEU A 565 12.40 -29.24 -25.43
N VAL A 566 12.65 -30.20 -26.31
CA VAL A 566 13.69 -30.10 -27.34
C VAL A 566 13.10 -29.34 -28.54
N PRO A 567 13.75 -28.27 -29.04
CA PRO A 567 13.30 -27.58 -30.24
C PRO A 567 13.27 -28.55 -31.44
N THR A 568 12.16 -28.67 -32.16
CA THR A 568 12.07 -29.49 -33.37
C THR A 568 12.47 -28.70 -34.63
N SER A 569 13.18 -29.34 -35.55
CA SER A 569 13.69 -28.72 -36.80
C SER A 569 12.62 -28.41 -37.86
N THR A 570 11.37 -28.82 -37.62
CA THR A 570 10.26 -28.80 -38.61
C THR A 570 9.49 -27.49 -38.69
N ASN A 571 9.72 -26.51 -37.82
CA ASN A 571 8.93 -25.25 -37.80
C ASN A 571 9.48 -24.14 -38.71
N ILE A 572 10.40 -24.46 -39.63
CA ILE A 572 11.02 -23.45 -40.52
C ILE A 572 10.27 -23.35 -41.87
N SER A 573 9.35 -24.25 -42.18
CA SER A 573 8.59 -24.21 -43.45
C SER A 573 7.09 -23.99 -43.22
N ASN A 574 6.70 -22.73 -43.02
CA ASN A 574 5.49 -22.03 -43.52
C ASN A 574 4.90 -21.07 -42.47
N SER A 575 4.86 -19.79 -42.84
CA SER A 575 4.43 -18.59 -42.08
C SER A 575 5.45 -18.06 -41.05
N SER A 576 5.75 -16.76 -41.12
CA SER A 576 6.78 -16.09 -40.31
C SER A 576 6.41 -15.86 -38.84
N ASP A 577 5.29 -16.40 -38.36
CA ASP A 577 4.60 -15.89 -37.17
C ASP A 577 4.46 -16.91 -36.01
N GLU A 578 4.98 -18.14 -36.15
CA GLU A 578 4.96 -19.10 -35.04
C GLU A 578 6.11 -18.85 -34.03
N PRO A 579 5.80 -18.62 -32.74
CA PRO A 579 6.83 -18.34 -31.74
C PRO A 579 7.64 -19.59 -31.39
N SER A 580 8.97 -19.47 -31.36
CA SER A 580 9.85 -20.58 -30.99
C SER A 580 9.70 -20.97 -29.52
N ILE A 581 9.89 -22.26 -29.20
CA ILE A 581 9.87 -22.78 -27.82
C ILE A 581 10.85 -22.02 -26.92
N TYR A 582 12.05 -21.68 -27.44
CA TYR A 582 13.03 -20.88 -26.72
C TYR A 582 12.53 -19.47 -26.41
N MET A 583 11.75 -18.85 -27.30
CA MET A 583 11.18 -17.52 -27.06
C MET A 583 10.13 -17.57 -25.95
N VAL A 584 9.21 -18.55 -25.97
CA VAL A 584 8.20 -18.73 -24.93
C VAL A 584 8.85 -18.99 -23.56
N PHE A 585 9.82 -19.90 -23.52
CA PHE A 585 10.60 -20.13 -22.31
C PHE A 585 11.31 -18.86 -21.84
N SER A 586 11.97 -18.13 -22.75
CA SER A 586 12.72 -16.93 -22.40
C SER A 586 11.84 -15.82 -21.85
N ASN A 587 10.67 -15.60 -22.45
CA ASN A 587 9.70 -14.62 -21.96
C ASN A 587 9.17 -14.99 -20.57
N ALA A 588 8.78 -16.26 -20.36
CA ALA A 588 8.31 -16.73 -19.05
C ALA A 588 9.41 -16.66 -17.98
N PHE A 589 10.61 -17.11 -18.31
CA PHE A 589 11.74 -17.17 -17.39
C PHE A 589 12.24 -15.77 -17.02
N LEU A 590 12.44 -14.88 -17.99
CA LEU A 590 12.86 -13.50 -17.71
C LEU A 590 11.79 -12.72 -16.94
N PHE A 591 10.51 -12.98 -17.22
CA PHE A 591 9.44 -12.40 -16.42
C PHE A 591 9.49 -12.90 -14.98
N LEU A 592 9.66 -14.21 -14.75
CA LEU A 592 9.87 -14.77 -13.42
C LEU A 592 11.10 -14.15 -12.72
N LEU A 593 12.20 -13.96 -13.47
CA LEU A 593 13.42 -13.31 -12.95
C LEU A 593 13.18 -11.86 -12.50
N ARG A 594 12.31 -11.15 -13.20
CA ARG A 594 11.90 -9.79 -12.85
C ARG A 594 11.05 -9.78 -11.57
N LEU A 595 10.09 -10.71 -11.43
CA LEU A 595 9.17 -10.75 -10.29
C LEU A 595 9.88 -10.98 -8.94
N TRP A 596 10.84 -11.91 -8.90
CA TRP A 596 11.56 -12.24 -7.67
C TRP A 596 12.87 -11.46 -7.47
N LYS A 597 13.19 -10.53 -8.39
CA LYS A 597 14.42 -9.71 -8.41
C LYS A 597 15.71 -10.51 -8.22
N PHE A 598 15.95 -11.42 -9.17
CA PHE A 598 17.10 -12.33 -9.18
C PHE A 598 18.47 -11.65 -9.05
N TYR A 599 18.54 -10.40 -9.47
CA TYR A 599 19.75 -9.63 -9.72
C TYR A 599 20.30 -8.90 -8.48
N ARG A 600 19.79 -9.19 -7.26
CA ARG A 600 20.37 -8.61 -6.03
C ARG A 600 21.71 -9.28 -5.67
N PRO A 601 22.74 -8.50 -5.34
CA PRO A 601 24.02 -9.03 -4.88
C PRO A 601 23.87 -9.91 -3.63
N PRO A 602 24.74 -10.91 -3.41
CA PRO A 602 24.61 -11.88 -2.31
C PRO A 602 24.82 -11.26 -0.93
N LEU A 603 25.62 -10.18 -0.88
CA LEU A 603 25.93 -9.45 0.35
C LEU A 603 24.69 -8.74 0.94
N ASP A 604 23.79 -8.22 0.10
CA ASP A 604 22.55 -7.56 0.54
C ASP A 604 21.53 -8.58 1.08
N GLN A 605 21.61 -9.85 0.65
CA GLN A 605 20.81 -10.96 1.20
C GLN A 605 21.32 -11.41 2.58
N TRP A 606 22.64 -11.34 2.82
CA TRP A 606 23.26 -11.68 4.10
C TRP A 606 23.10 -10.57 5.16
N LEU A 607 23.26 -9.30 4.76
CA LEU A 607 23.15 -8.15 5.66
C LEU A 607 21.69 -7.84 6.10
N SER A 608 20.69 -8.27 5.32
CA SER A 608 19.27 -8.10 5.67
C SER A 608 18.77 -9.00 6.81
N GLY A 609 19.66 -9.72 7.50
CA GLY A 609 19.34 -10.50 8.70
C GLY A 609 18.59 -11.79 8.40
N GLY A 610 19.24 -12.93 8.62
CA GLY A 610 18.69 -14.29 8.53
C GLY A 610 17.65 -14.64 9.59
N GLY A 611 16.65 -13.79 9.80
CA GLY A 611 15.38 -14.16 10.43
C GLY A 611 14.40 -14.65 9.36
N ALA A 612 13.54 -15.61 9.69
CA ALA A 612 12.62 -16.31 8.78
C ALA A 612 11.67 -15.43 7.93
N PHE A 613 11.70 -14.10 8.08
CA PHE A 613 10.85 -13.13 7.35
C PHE A 613 11.57 -11.81 6.97
N GLY A 614 12.91 -11.80 6.92
CA GLY A 614 13.68 -10.62 6.52
C GLY A 614 13.57 -10.30 5.02
N GLY A 615 12.61 -9.47 4.63
CA GLY A 615 12.64 -8.46 3.55
C GLY A 615 13.12 -8.78 2.11
N GLY A 616 13.60 -9.98 1.82
CA GLY A 616 13.99 -10.43 0.49
C GLY A 616 12.82 -11.15 -0.20
N LEU A 617 12.45 -10.69 -1.40
CA LEU A 617 11.56 -11.44 -2.29
C LEU A 617 12.28 -12.73 -2.71
N THR A 618 12.03 -13.85 -2.03
CA THR A 618 12.46 -15.18 -2.49
C THR A 618 11.29 -15.89 -3.18
N LEU A 619 11.58 -16.85 -4.06
CA LEU A 619 10.53 -17.67 -4.68
C LEU A 619 9.67 -18.37 -3.62
N GLU A 620 10.32 -18.91 -2.60
CA GLU A 620 9.70 -19.61 -1.48
C GLU A 620 8.74 -18.69 -0.73
N TYR A 621 9.11 -17.43 -0.51
CA TYR A 621 8.25 -16.44 0.15
C TYR A 621 7.02 -16.07 -0.71
N LEU A 622 7.19 -15.89 -2.03
CA LEU A 622 6.06 -15.64 -2.92
C LEU A 622 5.06 -16.81 -2.93
N LEU A 623 5.57 -18.04 -2.95
CA LEU A 623 4.74 -19.25 -2.87
C LEU A 623 4.04 -19.38 -1.52
N LEU A 624 4.75 -19.11 -0.42
CA LEU A 624 4.17 -19.12 0.92
C LEU A 624 2.99 -18.14 1.01
N LEU A 625 3.14 -16.94 0.44
CA LEU A 625 2.08 -15.94 0.43
C LEU A 625 0.87 -16.40 -0.39
N ARG A 626 1.07 -16.93 -1.60
CA ARG A 626 -0.03 -17.51 -2.40
C ARG A 626 -0.75 -18.62 -1.63
N ASN A 627 0.00 -19.57 -1.08
CA ASN A 627 -0.57 -20.71 -0.37
C ASN A 627 -1.31 -20.28 0.91
N SER A 628 -0.83 -19.23 1.59
CA SER A 628 -1.53 -18.66 2.75
C SER A 628 -2.86 -17.99 2.39
N ARG A 629 -2.96 -17.37 1.20
CA ARG A 629 -4.22 -16.80 0.69
C ARG A 629 -5.26 -17.89 0.45
N ILE A 630 -4.86 -19.00 -0.18
CA ILE A 630 -5.74 -20.16 -0.40
C ILE A 630 -6.26 -20.73 0.92
N ALA A 631 -5.36 -20.91 1.91
CA ALA A 631 -5.75 -21.38 3.23
C ALA A 631 -6.75 -20.44 3.93
N SER A 632 -6.57 -19.12 3.78
CA SER A 632 -7.49 -18.12 4.34
C SER A 632 -8.87 -18.17 3.66
N HIS A 633 -8.93 -18.35 2.34
CA HIS A 633 -10.20 -18.49 1.61
C HIS A 633 -10.98 -19.74 2.05
N ASN A 634 -10.30 -20.88 2.22
CA ASN A 634 -10.94 -22.10 2.69
C ASN A 634 -11.47 -21.99 4.13
N SER A 635 -10.84 -21.15 4.96
CA SER A 635 -11.30 -20.87 6.34
C SER A 635 -12.42 -19.83 6.42
N ALA A 636 -12.51 -18.91 5.46
CA ALA A 636 -13.57 -17.91 5.39
C ALA A 636 -14.84 -18.45 4.72
N ALA A 637 -14.69 -19.37 3.76
CA ALA A 637 -15.79 -20.05 3.07
C ALA A 637 -16.70 -20.88 4.00
N SER A 638 -16.25 -21.21 5.22
CA SER A 638 -17.12 -21.87 6.21
C SER A 638 -18.08 -20.90 6.93
N ASN A 639 -17.92 -19.57 6.77
CA ASN A 639 -18.69 -18.56 7.53
C ASN A 639 -19.38 -17.46 6.68
N GLU A 640 -19.21 -17.37 5.36
CA GLU A 640 -19.85 -16.31 4.55
C GLU A 640 -20.58 -16.89 3.32
N ILE A 641 -21.92 -16.82 3.35
CA ILE A 641 -22.77 -16.99 2.16
C ILE A 641 -22.98 -15.59 1.58
N ASN A 642 -22.57 -15.39 0.33
CA ASN A 642 -22.78 -14.21 -0.53
C ASN A 642 -22.08 -12.90 -0.13
N SER A 643 -20.88 -12.68 -0.69
CA SER A 643 -20.44 -11.32 -1.01
C SER A 643 -19.78 -11.31 -2.40
N ASP A 644 -20.43 -10.66 -3.36
CA ASP A 644 -19.93 -10.39 -4.73
C ASP A 644 -18.83 -9.31 -4.75
N SER A 645 -17.98 -9.24 -3.72
CA SER A 645 -16.78 -8.41 -3.80
C SER A 645 -15.72 -9.19 -4.59
N VAL A 646 -15.04 -8.49 -5.50
CA VAL A 646 -14.02 -9.04 -6.42
C VAL A 646 -12.80 -9.52 -5.61
N GLN A 647 -12.94 -10.65 -4.93
CA GLN A 647 -11.85 -11.40 -4.35
C GLN A 647 -11.30 -12.30 -5.45
N PHE A 648 -9.99 -12.19 -5.70
CA PHE A 648 -9.28 -13.04 -6.65
C PHE A 648 -9.50 -14.52 -6.30
N GLN A 649 -10.42 -15.17 -7.01
CA GLN A 649 -10.56 -16.62 -6.94
C GLN A 649 -9.27 -17.23 -7.49
N SER A 650 -8.56 -17.96 -6.62
CA SER A 650 -7.35 -18.69 -6.96
C SER A 650 -7.60 -19.59 -8.18
N THR A 651 -6.70 -19.54 -9.16
CA THR A 651 -6.77 -20.38 -10.38
C THR A 651 -6.65 -21.89 -10.11
N SER A 652 -6.19 -22.25 -8.90
CA SER A 652 -6.09 -23.63 -8.43
C SER A 652 -6.14 -23.65 -6.91
N ASP A 653 -7.07 -24.41 -6.35
CA ASP A 653 -7.24 -24.59 -4.89
C ASP A 653 -6.09 -25.38 -4.24
N LYS A 654 -5.11 -25.83 -5.03
CA LYS A 654 -3.97 -26.61 -4.53
C LYS A 654 -2.78 -25.70 -4.19
N PRO A 655 -2.12 -25.94 -3.03
CA PRO A 655 -0.89 -25.26 -2.70
C PRO A 655 0.21 -25.66 -3.71
N VAL A 656 1.07 -24.70 -4.07
CA VAL A 656 2.18 -24.91 -5.00
C VAL A 656 3.51 -24.76 -4.25
N TYR A 657 4.41 -25.71 -4.41
CA TYR A 657 5.75 -25.69 -3.83
C TYR A 657 6.80 -25.79 -4.94
N ILE A 658 7.98 -25.20 -4.70
CA ILE A 658 9.11 -25.26 -5.65
C ILE A 658 9.55 -26.71 -5.91
N ASP A 659 9.36 -27.60 -4.94
CA ASP A 659 9.71 -29.02 -5.05
C ASP A 659 8.90 -29.77 -6.13
N PHE A 660 7.79 -29.20 -6.60
CA PHE A 660 7.02 -29.76 -7.73
C PHE A 660 7.69 -29.55 -9.09
N TYR A 661 8.70 -28.67 -9.18
CA TYR A 661 9.40 -28.31 -10.42
C TYR A 661 10.90 -28.61 -10.27
N PRO A 662 11.31 -29.88 -10.48
CA PRO A 662 12.66 -30.34 -10.14
C PRO A 662 13.75 -29.66 -10.95
N LYS A 663 13.54 -29.32 -12.24
CA LYS A 663 14.57 -28.67 -13.06
C LYS A 663 14.76 -27.20 -12.70
N LEU A 664 13.66 -26.47 -12.48
CA LEU A 664 13.73 -25.11 -11.96
C LEU A 664 14.44 -25.08 -10.60
N ARG A 665 14.12 -26.02 -9.70
CA ARG A 665 14.79 -26.17 -8.39
C ARG A 665 16.28 -26.46 -8.55
N ALA A 666 16.65 -27.39 -9.43
CA ALA A 666 18.04 -27.75 -9.69
C ALA A 666 18.85 -26.52 -10.16
N TRP A 667 18.33 -25.77 -11.14
CA TRP A 667 18.96 -24.54 -11.61
C TRP A 667 19.03 -23.47 -10.51
N TYR A 668 17.97 -23.30 -9.70
CA TYR A 668 17.97 -22.34 -8.59
C TYR A 668 19.02 -22.68 -7.52
N CYS A 669 19.15 -23.96 -7.16
CA CYS A 669 20.17 -24.45 -6.24
C CYS A 669 21.58 -24.27 -6.83
N GLN A 670 21.77 -24.62 -8.11
CA GLN A 670 23.03 -24.41 -8.81
C GLN A 670 23.41 -22.93 -8.79
N ASN A 671 22.50 -22.03 -9.13
CA ASN A 671 22.77 -20.61 -9.12
C ASN A 671 23.15 -20.09 -7.73
N LYS A 672 22.44 -20.51 -6.67
CA LYS A 672 22.81 -20.19 -5.28
C LYS A 672 24.23 -20.66 -4.95
N SER A 673 24.62 -21.86 -5.41
CA SER A 673 25.97 -22.38 -5.20
C SER A 673 27.02 -21.59 -5.99
N CYS A 674 26.75 -21.25 -7.25
CA CYS A 674 27.60 -20.40 -8.10
C CYS A 674 27.78 -19.00 -7.52
N VAL A 675 26.79 -18.52 -6.76
CA VAL A 675 26.82 -17.24 -6.06
C VAL A 675 27.61 -17.33 -4.74
N ALA A 676 27.53 -18.45 -4.02
CA ALA A 676 28.22 -18.64 -2.75
C ALA A 676 29.72 -18.95 -2.91
N SER A 677 30.12 -19.70 -3.94
CA SER A 677 31.50 -20.12 -4.17
C SER A 677 31.95 -19.95 -5.62
N THR A 678 33.25 -19.82 -5.84
CA THR A 678 33.84 -19.90 -7.19
C THR A 678 33.57 -21.26 -7.81
N LEU A 679 33.44 -21.31 -9.14
CA LEU A 679 33.23 -22.57 -9.84
C LEU A 679 34.44 -23.49 -9.64
N SER A 680 34.21 -24.73 -9.24
CA SER A 680 35.26 -25.75 -9.21
C SER A 680 35.75 -26.01 -10.64
N GLY A 681 37.08 -25.99 -10.84
CA GLY A 681 37.71 -26.07 -12.15
C GLY A 681 37.31 -27.29 -13.00
N LEU A 682 37.47 -27.12 -14.32
CA LEU A 682 37.13 -28.07 -15.39
C LEU A 682 37.62 -29.51 -15.10
N CYS A 683 36.70 -30.41 -14.73
CA CYS A 683 36.95 -31.85 -14.73
C CYS A 683 36.40 -32.44 -16.04
N ASN A 684 37.27 -32.88 -16.95
CA ASN A 684 36.87 -33.49 -18.21
C ASN A 684 36.06 -34.77 -17.95
N GLY A 685 34.77 -34.78 -18.30
CA GLY A 685 33.90 -35.97 -18.21
C GLY A 685 32.43 -35.73 -17.86
N ASN A 686 32.06 -34.55 -17.31
CA ASN A 686 30.66 -34.24 -16.96
C ASN A 686 29.83 -33.84 -18.21
N PRO A 687 28.58 -34.33 -18.41
CA PRO A 687 27.69 -33.93 -19.50
C PRO A 687 27.50 -32.40 -19.64
N VAL A 688 27.50 -31.64 -18.53
CA VAL A 688 27.37 -30.17 -18.55
C VAL A 688 28.53 -29.52 -19.32
N HIS A 689 29.76 -30.05 -19.19
CA HIS A 689 30.92 -29.54 -19.92
C HIS A 689 30.87 -29.85 -21.41
N GLN A 690 30.23 -30.96 -21.82
CA GLN A 690 30.01 -31.25 -23.23
C GLN A 690 29.05 -30.22 -23.86
N VAL A 691 28.01 -29.82 -23.12
CA VAL A 691 27.11 -28.75 -23.54
C VAL A 691 27.83 -27.41 -23.59
N ALA A 692 28.63 -27.07 -22.58
CA ALA A 692 29.44 -25.85 -22.57
C ALA A 692 30.39 -25.78 -23.79
N ASN A 693 31.05 -26.88 -24.13
CA ASN A 693 31.91 -26.96 -25.33
C ASN A 693 31.13 -26.77 -26.64
N LYS A 694 29.91 -27.31 -26.74
CA LYS A 694 29.03 -27.06 -27.90
C LYS A 694 28.67 -25.57 -28.02
N ILE A 695 28.35 -24.91 -26.91
CA ILE A 695 28.04 -23.47 -26.87
C ILE A 695 29.28 -22.64 -27.23
N LEU A 696 30.45 -22.98 -26.68
CA LEU A 696 31.72 -22.33 -27.02
C LEU A 696 32.02 -22.46 -28.52
N ASN A 697 31.87 -23.65 -29.11
CA ASN A 697 32.08 -23.85 -30.54
C ASN A 697 31.13 -22.99 -31.41
N MET A 698 29.86 -22.88 -31.00
CA MET A 698 28.89 -21.99 -31.66
C MET A 698 29.40 -20.55 -31.64
N ILE A 699 29.77 -20.04 -30.46
CA ILE A 699 30.28 -18.68 -30.26
C ILE A 699 31.58 -18.44 -31.08
N TYR A 700 32.55 -19.35 -30.99
CA TYR A 700 33.85 -19.23 -31.69
C TYR A 700 33.73 -19.33 -33.21
N SER A 701 32.86 -20.19 -33.74
CA SER A 701 32.70 -20.40 -35.19
C SER A 701 32.28 -19.12 -35.91
N LYS A 702 31.49 -18.27 -35.25
CA LYS A 702 31.03 -17.00 -35.80
C LYS A 702 32.06 -15.88 -35.59
N MET A 703 32.80 -15.89 -34.47
CA MET A 703 33.96 -15.01 -34.24
C MET A 703 35.03 -15.17 -35.33
N THR A 704 35.30 -16.40 -35.78
CA THR A 704 36.31 -16.68 -36.81
C THR A 704 35.87 -16.30 -38.24
N LYS A 705 34.56 -16.26 -38.52
CA LYS A 705 34.03 -15.93 -39.86
C LYS A 705 34.14 -14.43 -40.20
N THR A 706 34.26 -13.57 -39.21
CA THR A 706 34.44 -12.11 -39.39
C THR A 706 35.90 -11.67 -39.65
N GLY A 707 36.87 -12.59 -39.64
CA GLY A 707 38.30 -12.26 -39.59
C GLY A 707 39.18 -12.67 -40.79
N THR A 708 38.65 -13.29 -41.85
CA THR A 708 39.49 -13.78 -42.96
C THR A 708 39.08 -13.20 -44.32
N SER A 709 39.55 -11.98 -44.59
CA SER A 709 39.97 -11.54 -45.93
C SER A 709 41.20 -10.64 -45.79
N SER A 710 42.34 -11.27 -45.52
CA SER A 710 43.66 -10.63 -45.71
C SER A 710 43.95 -10.54 -47.21
N GLY A 711 44.16 -9.31 -47.73
CA GLY A 711 44.71 -9.10 -49.07
C GLY A 711 44.45 -7.72 -49.70
N ASN A 712 45.38 -6.78 -49.44
CA ASN A 712 45.80 -5.62 -50.28
C ASN A 712 45.02 -4.28 -50.27
N SER A 713 45.66 -3.30 -49.60
CA SER A 713 45.95 -1.90 -50.00
C SER A 713 44.95 -1.06 -50.81
N SER A 714 44.44 0.00 -50.15
CA SER A 714 44.55 1.44 -50.53
C SER A 714 43.24 2.25 -50.62
N THR A 715 43.32 3.44 -50.02
CA THR A 715 42.53 4.69 -50.20
C THR A 715 41.18 4.89 -49.50
N LEU A 716 41.08 6.09 -48.90
CA LEU A 716 39.90 6.73 -48.31
C LEU A 716 38.75 6.88 -49.32
N SER A 717 37.49 6.73 -48.86
CA SER A 717 36.44 7.77 -48.96
C SER A 717 35.08 7.30 -48.40
N SER A 718 34.24 8.30 -48.19
CA SER A 718 33.03 8.43 -47.35
C SER A 718 31.74 7.73 -47.78
N ASN A 719 30.84 7.57 -46.79
CA ASN A 719 29.36 7.58 -46.83
C ASN A 719 28.61 6.75 -47.89
N SER A 720 27.77 5.81 -47.44
CA SER A 720 26.35 5.73 -47.85
C SER A 720 25.56 4.69 -47.05
N LEU A 721 24.25 4.85 -47.10
CA LEU A 721 23.19 4.23 -46.31
C LEU A 721 23.01 2.72 -46.57
N CYS A 722 22.39 2.11 -45.56
CA CYS A 722 21.55 0.91 -45.59
C CYS A 722 21.03 0.49 -46.99
N GLY A 723 21.26 -0.78 -47.33
CA GLY A 723 20.65 -1.47 -48.46
C GLY A 723 20.90 -2.97 -48.32
N SER A 724 19.82 -3.75 -48.23
CA SER A 724 19.79 -5.20 -48.11
C SER A 724 20.53 -5.95 -49.21
N THR A 725 21.27 -7.00 -48.85
CA THR A 725 21.46 -8.19 -49.71
C THR A 725 21.43 -9.47 -48.88
N SER A 726 20.38 -10.25 -49.12
CA SER A 726 20.34 -11.69 -48.89
C SER A 726 21.28 -12.40 -49.87
N SER A 727 22.20 -13.23 -49.38
CA SER A 727 22.48 -14.59 -49.89
C SER A 727 23.83 -15.09 -49.38
N GLY A 728 23.78 -16.25 -48.74
CA GLY A 728 24.90 -16.96 -48.15
C GLY A 728 24.33 -17.86 -47.06
N GLY A 729 23.80 -19.01 -47.46
CA GLY A 729 23.07 -19.92 -46.59
C GLY A 729 23.83 -20.19 -45.29
N GLU A 730 23.25 -19.79 -44.16
CA GLU A 730 23.65 -20.33 -42.86
C GLU A 730 23.20 -21.79 -42.84
N ASP A 731 24.15 -22.72 -42.91
CA ASP A 731 23.85 -24.14 -42.67
C ASP A 731 23.12 -24.27 -41.31
N PRO A 732 21.92 -24.89 -41.25
CA PRO A 732 21.15 -25.06 -40.02
C PRO A 732 21.79 -26.01 -38.99
N GLN A 733 23.03 -26.45 -39.23
CA GLN A 733 23.75 -27.48 -38.45
C GLN A 733 24.65 -26.91 -37.33
N GLN A 734 24.73 -25.58 -37.13
CA GLN A 734 25.65 -24.97 -36.14
C GLN A 734 25.01 -24.59 -34.78
N ARG A 735 23.67 -24.61 -34.63
CA ARG A 735 23.01 -24.24 -33.36
C ARG A 735 22.69 -25.48 -32.52
N PRO A 736 23.00 -25.49 -31.20
CA PRO A 736 22.72 -26.65 -30.36
C PRO A 736 21.20 -26.84 -30.17
N MET A 737 20.69 -28.01 -30.58
CA MET A 737 19.31 -28.43 -30.32
C MET A 737 19.25 -29.16 -28.97
N LEU A 738 19.18 -28.40 -27.88
CA LEU A 738 19.18 -28.91 -26.51
C LEU A 738 17.99 -28.32 -25.73
N PRO A 739 17.51 -28.97 -24.66
CA PRO A 739 16.57 -28.36 -23.73
C PRO A 739 17.13 -27.06 -23.14
N ALA A 740 16.27 -26.06 -22.92
CA ALA A 740 16.69 -24.76 -22.40
C ALA A 740 17.37 -24.85 -21.02
N TRP A 741 16.94 -25.79 -20.17
CA TRP A 741 17.55 -26.03 -18.87
C TRP A 741 18.99 -26.49 -18.96
N GLU A 742 19.34 -27.37 -19.91
CA GLU A 742 20.72 -27.84 -20.12
C GLU A 742 21.63 -26.72 -20.60
N VAL A 743 21.09 -25.82 -21.45
CA VAL A 743 21.80 -24.61 -21.89
C VAL A 743 22.08 -23.70 -20.70
N LEU A 744 21.06 -23.40 -19.86
CA LEU A 744 21.22 -22.54 -18.68
C LEU A 744 22.22 -23.10 -17.66
N GLU A 745 22.22 -24.42 -17.45
CA GLU A 745 23.16 -25.10 -16.53
C GLU A 745 24.62 -24.97 -16.97
N ALA A 746 24.86 -24.93 -18.28
CA ALA A 746 26.21 -24.83 -18.86
C ALA A 746 26.78 -23.40 -18.92
N ILE A 747 25.94 -22.36 -18.89
CA ILE A 747 26.35 -20.95 -19.09
C ILE A 747 27.45 -20.49 -18.11
N PRO A 748 27.37 -20.73 -16.78
CA PRO A 748 28.42 -20.27 -15.86
C PRO A 748 29.82 -20.77 -16.24
N PHE A 749 29.92 -22.02 -16.71
CA PHE A 749 31.19 -22.60 -17.17
C PHE A 749 31.68 -21.98 -18.48
N VAL A 750 30.77 -21.66 -19.40
CA VAL A 750 31.08 -20.91 -20.63
C VAL A 750 31.63 -19.53 -20.26
N LEU A 751 30.98 -18.82 -19.34
CA LEU A 751 31.40 -17.47 -18.93
C LEU A 751 32.77 -17.46 -18.26
N GLU A 752 33.04 -18.43 -17.38
CA GLU A 752 34.35 -18.57 -16.75
C GLU A 752 35.46 -18.79 -17.78
N ALA A 753 35.24 -19.68 -18.75
CA ALA A 753 36.21 -19.96 -19.80
C ALA A 753 36.50 -18.73 -20.68
N VAL A 754 35.44 -18.02 -21.10
CA VAL A 754 35.57 -16.86 -22.00
C VAL A 754 36.17 -15.64 -21.27
N LEU A 755 35.79 -15.38 -20.01
CA LEU A 755 36.42 -14.34 -19.18
C LEU A 755 37.89 -14.67 -18.91
N THR A 756 38.21 -15.92 -18.60
CA THR A 756 39.60 -16.36 -18.40
C THR A 756 40.42 -16.19 -19.68
N ALA A 757 39.88 -16.56 -20.84
CA ALA A 757 40.55 -16.38 -22.12
C ALA A 757 40.81 -14.89 -22.43
N CYS A 758 39.85 -14.02 -22.13
CA CYS A 758 40.00 -12.56 -22.29
C CYS A 758 41.03 -11.99 -21.31
N ALA A 759 41.02 -12.39 -20.05
CA ALA A 759 41.99 -11.95 -19.03
C ALA A 759 43.43 -12.34 -19.37
N HIS A 760 43.64 -13.45 -20.08
CA HIS A 760 44.95 -13.90 -20.57
C HIS A 760 45.31 -13.38 -21.97
N GLY A 761 44.46 -12.52 -22.58
CA GLY A 761 44.70 -11.95 -23.91
C GLY A 761 44.57 -12.93 -25.07
N LYS A 762 43.99 -14.12 -24.85
CA LYS A 762 43.71 -15.11 -25.92
C LYS A 762 42.48 -14.75 -26.75
N LEU A 763 41.58 -13.95 -26.17
CA LEU A 763 40.35 -13.47 -26.79
C LEU A 763 40.31 -11.95 -26.72
N SER A 764 39.99 -11.28 -27.82
CA SER A 764 39.80 -9.82 -27.81
C SER A 764 38.50 -9.45 -27.07
N SER A 765 38.45 -8.26 -26.49
CA SER A 765 37.23 -7.71 -25.86
C SER A 765 36.06 -7.59 -26.85
N ARG A 766 36.34 -7.25 -28.12
CA ARG A 766 35.33 -7.24 -29.20
C ARG A 766 34.77 -8.63 -29.45
N ASP A 767 35.63 -9.64 -29.55
CA ASP A 767 35.18 -11.02 -29.78
C ASP A 767 34.35 -11.53 -28.58
N LEU A 768 34.79 -11.25 -27.34
CA LEU A 768 34.01 -11.55 -26.13
C LEU A 768 32.59 -10.97 -26.21
N THR A 769 32.47 -9.68 -26.55
CA THR A 769 31.16 -9.01 -26.60
C THR A 769 30.27 -9.52 -27.74
N THR A 770 30.83 -9.81 -28.92
CA THR A 770 30.07 -10.43 -30.02
C THR A 770 29.62 -11.83 -29.67
N GLY A 771 30.46 -12.64 -29.04
CA GLY A 771 30.10 -13.99 -28.60
C GLY A 771 28.98 -14.04 -27.56
N LEU A 772 29.04 -13.15 -26.57
CA LEU A 772 27.96 -13.00 -25.58
C LEU A 772 26.67 -12.50 -26.25
N ARG A 773 26.77 -11.61 -27.24
CA ARG A 773 25.62 -11.12 -27.99
C ARG A 773 24.98 -12.24 -28.80
N ASP A 774 25.78 -13.06 -29.46
CA ASP A 774 25.30 -14.23 -30.22
C ASP A 774 24.59 -15.25 -29.32
N LEU A 775 25.09 -15.46 -28.09
CA LEU A 775 24.43 -16.33 -27.11
C LEU A 775 23.03 -15.81 -26.73
N ILE A 776 22.87 -14.49 -26.57
CA ILE A 776 21.58 -13.86 -26.24
C ILE A 776 20.64 -13.87 -27.44
N ASP A 777 21.15 -13.60 -28.65
CA ASP A 777 20.35 -13.64 -29.88
C ASP A 777 19.88 -15.07 -30.19
N PHE A 778 20.68 -16.09 -29.82
CA PHE A 778 20.28 -17.49 -29.86
C PHE A 778 19.26 -17.85 -28.77
N PHE A 779 19.52 -17.46 -27.52
CA PHE A 779 18.74 -17.85 -26.36
C PHE A 779 18.64 -16.70 -25.35
N PRO A 780 17.59 -15.85 -25.42
CA PRO A 780 17.49 -14.64 -24.62
C PRO A 780 17.52 -14.88 -23.10
N ALA A 781 16.98 -15.99 -22.59
CA ALA A 781 17.04 -16.36 -21.17
C ALA A 781 18.47 -16.47 -20.61
N SER A 782 19.48 -16.65 -21.46
CA SER A 782 20.90 -16.69 -21.06
C SER A 782 21.33 -15.44 -20.28
N ILE A 783 20.74 -14.27 -20.56
CA ILE A 783 21.08 -13.01 -19.89
C ILE A 783 20.90 -13.09 -18.37
N GLY A 784 19.93 -13.87 -17.88
CA GLY A 784 19.72 -14.07 -16.45
C GLY A 784 20.89 -14.77 -15.77
N ALA A 785 21.41 -15.83 -16.40
CA ALA A 785 22.59 -16.55 -15.92
C ALA A 785 23.88 -15.71 -16.04
N ILE A 786 24.02 -14.93 -17.13
CA ILE A 786 25.14 -13.99 -17.33
C ILE A 786 25.19 -12.95 -16.22
N ILE A 787 24.06 -12.29 -15.95
CA ILE A 787 23.94 -11.28 -14.91
C ILE A 787 24.29 -11.86 -13.54
N SER A 788 23.72 -13.01 -13.19
CA SER A 788 23.95 -13.64 -11.88
C SER A 788 25.42 -14.01 -11.68
N TYR A 789 26.04 -14.62 -12.70
CA TYR A 789 27.45 -14.98 -12.66
C TYR A 789 28.35 -13.76 -12.51
N PHE A 790 28.16 -12.74 -13.37
CA PHE A 790 28.95 -11.51 -13.31
C PHE A 790 28.74 -10.74 -12.00
N ALA A 791 27.51 -10.67 -11.48
CA ALA A 791 27.23 -10.05 -10.19
C ALA A 791 28.01 -10.75 -9.06
N ALA A 792 28.02 -12.09 -9.04
CA ALA A 792 28.78 -12.87 -8.07
C ALA A 792 30.29 -12.58 -8.16
N GLU A 793 30.87 -12.63 -9.37
CA GLU A 793 32.29 -12.35 -9.58
C GLU A 793 32.69 -10.90 -9.25
N ILE A 794 31.82 -9.92 -9.53
CA ILE A 794 32.01 -8.52 -9.13
C ILE A 794 32.07 -8.41 -7.60
N THR A 795 31.14 -9.05 -6.90
CA THR A 795 31.10 -9.01 -5.43
C THR A 795 32.28 -9.72 -4.78
N ARG A 796 32.88 -10.71 -5.47
CA ARG A 796 34.10 -11.40 -5.03
C ARG A 796 35.36 -10.56 -5.21
N GLY A 797 35.38 -9.65 -6.20
CA GLY A 797 36.55 -8.81 -6.48
C GLY A 797 37.79 -9.58 -6.95
N THR A 798 37.62 -10.79 -7.49
CA THR A 798 38.70 -11.71 -7.92
C THR A 798 39.38 -11.28 -9.22
N TRP A 799 38.66 -10.58 -10.10
CA TRP A 799 39.14 -10.19 -11.43
C TRP A 799 39.90 -8.87 -11.40
N LYS A 800 41.03 -8.81 -12.12
CA LYS A 800 41.79 -7.57 -12.30
C LYS A 800 40.95 -6.53 -13.06
N PRO A 801 40.99 -5.24 -12.66
CA PRO A 801 40.30 -4.19 -13.38
C PRO A 801 41.01 -3.86 -14.70
N VAL A 802 40.26 -3.33 -15.66
CA VAL A 802 40.68 -3.11 -17.06
C VAL A 802 40.43 -1.65 -17.47
N PRO A 803 41.32 -1.02 -18.26
CA PRO A 803 41.18 0.38 -18.66
C PRO A 803 40.12 0.58 -19.75
N MET A 804 39.22 1.54 -19.54
CA MET A 804 38.21 1.99 -20.50
C MET A 804 38.80 3.03 -21.48
N ASN A 805 39.72 2.58 -22.34
CA ASN A 805 40.62 3.42 -23.14
C ASN A 805 40.09 3.82 -24.54
N GLY A 806 39.01 3.22 -25.02
CA GLY A 806 38.44 3.44 -26.36
C GLY A 806 38.99 2.52 -27.45
N THR A 807 40.11 1.83 -27.20
CA THR A 807 40.71 0.88 -28.15
C THR A 807 40.24 -0.54 -27.86
N ASP A 808 40.46 -1.01 -26.62
CA ASP A 808 40.07 -2.34 -26.18
C ASP A 808 38.64 -2.30 -25.62
N TRP A 809 38.32 -1.28 -24.83
CA TRP A 809 37.01 -1.11 -24.20
C TRP A 809 36.43 0.27 -24.50
N PRO A 810 35.09 0.45 -24.52
CA PRO A 810 34.46 1.75 -24.77
C PRO A 810 34.97 2.86 -23.83
N SER A 811 35.18 4.09 -24.31
CA SER A 811 35.72 5.19 -23.48
C SER A 811 34.64 6.14 -22.96
N PRO A 812 34.53 6.37 -21.63
CA PRO A 812 33.61 7.36 -21.04
C PRO A 812 34.13 8.81 -21.12
N ALA A 813 35.38 9.03 -21.52
CA ALA A 813 36.12 10.28 -21.30
C ALA A 813 35.44 11.54 -21.87
N ALA A 814 34.70 11.43 -22.96
CA ALA A 814 34.04 12.56 -23.62
C ALA A 814 32.81 13.10 -22.84
N VAL A 815 32.12 12.26 -22.07
CA VAL A 815 30.82 12.59 -21.46
C VAL A 815 30.88 12.59 -19.92
N LEU A 816 31.84 11.87 -19.33
CA LEU A 816 31.98 11.77 -17.88
C LEU A 816 32.06 13.13 -17.15
N PRO A 817 32.83 14.13 -17.61
CA PRO A 817 32.88 15.44 -16.93
C PRO A 817 31.54 16.18 -16.95
N TYR A 818 30.75 15.99 -18.01
CA TYR A 818 29.43 16.62 -18.16
C TYR A 818 28.41 15.99 -17.18
N ILE A 819 28.38 14.66 -17.11
CA ILE A 819 27.55 13.94 -16.14
C ILE A 819 27.94 14.28 -14.71
N GLU A 820 29.23 14.38 -14.40
CA GLU A 820 29.69 14.80 -13.06
C GLU A 820 29.21 16.21 -12.69
N ALA A 821 29.19 17.14 -13.65
CA ALA A 821 28.70 18.49 -13.44
C ALA A 821 27.19 18.50 -13.13
N GLU A 822 26.37 17.79 -13.92
CA GLU A 822 24.93 17.69 -13.67
C GLU A 822 24.60 16.91 -12.39
N MET A 823 25.36 15.86 -12.07
CA MET A 823 25.26 15.16 -10.79
C MET A 823 25.52 16.11 -9.62
N LYS A 824 26.56 16.95 -9.73
CA LYS A 824 26.89 17.96 -8.71
C LYS A 824 25.75 18.99 -8.57
N GLU A 825 25.12 19.38 -9.67
CA GLU A 825 23.93 20.26 -9.64
C GLU A 825 22.78 19.61 -8.88
N ILE A 826 22.41 18.36 -9.20
CA ILE A 826 21.34 17.61 -8.52
C ILE A 826 21.65 17.46 -7.02
N LEU A 827 22.88 17.09 -6.67
CA LEU A 827 23.30 16.88 -5.28
C LEU A 827 23.40 18.18 -4.48
N SER A 828 23.72 19.31 -5.13
CA SER A 828 23.78 20.62 -4.49
C SER A 828 22.43 21.06 -3.91
N VAL A 829 21.32 20.67 -4.55
CA VAL A 829 19.95 20.92 -4.04
C VAL A 829 19.71 20.22 -2.71
N ALA A 830 20.34 19.06 -2.49
CA ALA A 830 20.28 18.31 -1.23
C ALA A 830 21.36 18.73 -0.21
N GLY A 831 22.22 19.71 -0.55
CA GLY A 831 23.33 20.15 0.30
C GLY A 831 24.45 19.11 0.45
N VAL A 832 24.62 18.25 -0.55
CA VAL A 832 25.59 17.14 -0.53
C VAL A 832 26.80 17.48 -1.39
N ASP A 833 27.97 17.46 -0.78
CA ASP A 833 29.24 17.65 -1.50
C ASP A 833 29.57 16.43 -2.35
N PHE A 834 29.81 16.67 -3.65
CA PHE A 834 30.12 15.61 -4.61
C PHE A 834 31.63 15.27 -4.61
N PRO A 835 32.02 14.01 -4.34
CA PRO A 835 33.41 13.57 -4.52
C PRO A 835 33.72 13.45 -6.02
N SER A 836 34.34 14.48 -6.59
CA SER A 836 34.74 14.51 -8.01
C SER A 836 35.74 13.41 -8.35
N CYS A 837 35.47 12.59 -9.37
CA CYS A 837 36.41 11.55 -9.84
C CYS A 837 37.69 12.15 -10.46
N SER A 838 37.62 13.41 -10.88
CA SER A 838 38.63 14.15 -11.64
C SER A 838 39.81 14.71 -10.80
N SER A 839 39.82 14.51 -9.47
CA SER A 839 40.86 15.07 -8.58
C SER A 839 42.09 14.17 -8.34
N ALA A 840 42.08 12.91 -8.79
CA ALA A 840 43.22 12.01 -8.66
C ALA A 840 43.81 11.65 -10.05
N ALA A 841 44.83 12.42 -10.45
CA ALA A 841 45.73 12.17 -11.57
C ALA A 841 45.13 12.23 -12.99
N GLY A 842 45.21 13.41 -13.62
CA GLY A 842 45.12 13.53 -15.07
C GLY A 842 46.09 12.58 -15.77
N LEU A 843 45.60 11.90 -16.82
CA LEU A 843 46.25 10.97 -17.76
C LEU A 843 46.03 9.46 -17.56
N SER A 844 45.41 8.96 -16.48
CA SER A 844 45.10 7.52 -16.37
C SER A 844 43.67 7.19 -16.83
N PRO A 845 43.45 6.16 -17.69
CA PRO A 845 42.12 5.75 -18.13
C PRO A 845 41.33 5.18 -16.96
N VAL A 846 40.02 5.47 -16.91
CA VAL A 846 39.16 4.98 -15.83
C VAL A 846 39.03 3.46 -15.90
N MET A 847 39.07 2.79 -14.75
CA MET A 847 39.17 1.35 -14.64
C MET A 847 37.83 0.73 -14.21
N LEU A 848 37.42 -0.38 -14.82
CA LEU A 848 36.29 -1.20 -14.38
C LEU A 848 36.72 -2.66 -14.17
N PRO A 849 36.14 -3.41 -13.21
CA PRO A 849 36.33 -4.86 -13.12
C PRO A 849 36.01 -5.55 -14.44
N LEU A 850 36.81 -6.55 -14.86
CA LEU A 850 36.62 -7.23 -16.16
C LEU A 850 35.16 -7.71 -16.40
N PRO A 851 34.48 -8.39 -15.45
CA PRO A 851 33.08 -8.81 -15.67
C PRO A 851 32.13 -7.62 -15.86
N MET A 852 32.38 -6.50 -15.18
CA MET A 852 31.59 -5.28 -15.31
C MET A 852 31.83 -4.61 -16.67
N ALA A 853 33.09 -4.54 -17.13
CA ALA A 853 33.44 -4.02 -18.46
C ALA A 853 32.78 -4.85 -19.57
N ALA A 854 32.81 -6.19 -19.45
CA ALA A 854 32.14 -7.12 -20.35
C ALA A 854 30.63 -6.90 -20.38
N LEU A 855 29.99 -6.79 -19.21
CA LEU A 855 28.54 -6.58 -19.09
C LEU A 855 28.12 -5.25 -19.73
N VAL A 856 28.77 -4.14 -19.38
CA VAL A 856 28.40 -2.82 -19.92
C VAL A 856 28.57 -2.81 -21.44
N SER A 857 29.69 -3.34 -21.93
CA SER A 857 29.99 -3.40 -23.37
C SER A 857 29.00 -4.27 -24.14
N LEU A 858 28.52 -5.36 -23.53
CA LEU A 858 27.43 -6.17 -24.09
C LEU A 858 26.12 -5.37 -24.14
N THR A 859 25.74 -4.72 -23.04
CA THR A 859 24.42 -4.09 -22.94
C THR A 859 24.26 -2.85 -23.83
N ILE A 860 25.34 -2.08 -24.08
CA ILE A 860 25.33 -0.97 -25.04
C ILE A 860 25.16 -1.42 -26.51
N THR A 861 25.34 -2.72 -26.82
CA THR A 861 25.06 -3.26 -28.17
C THR A 861 23.57 -3.46 -28.43
N PHE A 862 22.74 -3.48 -27.39
CA PHE A 862 21.34 -3.84 -27.52
C PHE A 862 20.56 -2.76 -28.27
N LYS A 863 19.76 -3.16 -29.26
CA LYS A 863 18.84 -2.26 -29.95
C LYS A 863 17.67 -1.91 -29.03
N LEU A 864 17.29 -0.64 -28.99
CA LEU A 864 16.14 -0.13 -28.24
C LEU A 864 14.85 -0.26 -29.06
N ASN A 865 14.55 -1.47 -29.53
CA ASN A 865 13.31 -1.77 -30.23
C ASN A 865 12.28 -2.31 -29.24
N LYS A 866 10.99 -1.99 -29.42
CA LYS A 866 9.87 -2.48 -28.59
C LYS A 866 9.84 -4.01 -28.42
N GLY A 867 10.41 -4.76 -29.38
CA GLY A 867 10.51 -6.23 -29.29
C GLY A 867 11.46 -6.77 -28.23
N LEU A 868 12.39 -5.96 -27.72
CA LEU A 868 13.42 -6.37 -26.73
C LEU A 868 13.17 -5.77 -25.34
N ASP A 869 12.01 -5.15 -25.10
CA ASP A 869 11.68 -4.49 -23.83
C ASP A 869 11.75 -5.47 -22.64
N HIS A 870 11.38 -6.73 -22.84
CA HIS A 870 11.47 -7.80 -21.84
C HIS A 870 12.91 -8.08 -21.37
N ILE A 871 13.91 -7.89 -22.24
CA ILE A 871 15.35 -8.02 -21.88
C ILE A 871 15.81 -6.77 -21.15
N HIS A 872 15.48 -5.58 -21.67
CA HIS A 872 15.86 -4.30 -21.07
C HIS A 872 15.31 -4.14 -19.65
N ALA A 873 14.10 -4.64 -19.39
CA ALA A 873 13.45 -4.62 -18.08
C ALA A 873 14.20 -5.41 -17.00
N VAL A 874 14.99 -6.42 -17.38
CA VAL A 874 15.84 -7.19 -16.45
C VAL A 874 17.25 -6.61 -16.39
N VAL A 875 17.81 -6.26 -17.55
CA VAL A 875 19.21 -5.84 -17.71
C VAL A 875 19.49 -4.50 -17.07
N GLY A 876 18.62 -3.50 -17.22
CA GLY A 876 18.83 -2.16 -16.66
C GLY A 876 18.97 -2.19 -15.13
N PRO A 877 17.97 -2.69 -14.39
CA PRO A 877 18.06 -2.82 -12.94
C PRO A 877 19.21 -3.72 -12.49
N ALA A 878 19.51 -4.80 -13.24
CA ALA A 878 20.63 -5.66 -12.92
C ALA A 878 21.98 -4.95 -13.05
N LEU A 879 22.16 -4.16 -14.11
CA LEU A 879 23.38 -3.38 -14.36
C LEU A 879 23.62 -2.37 -13.23
N GLU A 880 22.58 -1.66 -12.80
CA GLU A 880 22.64 -0.72 -11.68
C GLU A 880 23.04 -1.43 -10.37
N ASN A 881 22.49 -2.61 -10.10
CA ASN A 881 22.82 -3.41 -8.92
C ASN A 881 24.25 -3.97 -8.95
N CYS A 882 24.73 -4.40 -10.13
CA CYS A 882 26.12 -4.84 -10.31
C CYS A 882 27.10 -3.68 -10.15
N ALA A 883 26.80 -2.54 -10.78
CA ALA A 883 27.60 -1.33 -10.74
C ALA A 883 27.76 -0.80 -9.32
N SER A 884 26.68 -0.81 -8.55
CA SER A 884 26.68 -0.36 -7.18
C SER A 884 27.46 -1.29 -6.23
N GLY A 885 27.69 -2.55 -6.61
CA GLY A 885 28.57 -3.49 -5.90
C GLY A 885 30.06 -3.29 -6.20
N CYS A 886 30.40 -2.48 -7.21
CA CYS A 886 31.76 -2.11 -7.54
C CYS A 886 32.23 -0.90 -6.70
N PRO A 887 33.55 -0.70 -6.53
CA PRO A 887 34.07 0.52 -5.92
C PRO A 887 33.71 1.77 -6.73
N TRP A 888 33.47 2.88 -6.03
CA TRP A 888 33.34 4.19 -6.66
C TRP A 888 34.59 4.50 -7.51
N PRO A 889 34.48 5.04 -8.74
CA PRO A 889 33.30 5.61 -9.41
C PRO A 889 32.69 4.76 -10.55
N SER A 890 32.44 3.47 -10.32
CA SER A 890 31.84 2.56 -11.32
C SER A 890 30.55 3.07 -11.97
N VAL A 891 29.60 3.59 -11.17
CA VAL A 891 28.26 3.99 -11.65
C VAL A 891 28.33 5.20 -12.60
N PRO A 892 29.03 6.32 -12.29
CA PRO A 892 29.23 7.42 -13.24
C PRO A 892 29.87 7.01 -14.57
N ILE A 893 30.83 6.07 -14.55
CA ILE A 893 31.48 5.55 -15.77
C ILE A 893 30.44 4.86 -16.65
N ILE A 894 29.64 3.98 -16.06
CA ILE A 894 28.63 3.20 -16.76
C ILE A 894 27.53 4.10 -17.31
N GLY A 895 27.09 5.07 -16.52
CA GLY A 895 26.14 6.08 -16.96
C GLY A 895 26.66 6.87 -18.15
N SER A 896 27.94 7.25 -18.15
CA SER A 896 28.58 7.95 -19.27
C SER A 896 28.60 7.15 -20.56
N LEU A 897 28.81 5.84 -20.48
CA LEU A 897 28.79 4.97 -21.66
C LEU A 897 27.38 4.79 -22.22
N TRP A 898 26.38 4.71 -21.35
CA TRP A 898 24.98 4.58 -21.76
C TRP A 898 24.38 5.87 -22.32
N SER A 899 24.72 7.03 -21.75
CA SER A 899 24.25 8.33 -22.24
C SER A 899 24.80 8.65 -23.64
N GLN A 900 26.04 8.22 -23.94
CA GLN A 900 26.61 8.28 -25.29
C GLN A 900 25.77 7.50 -26.31
N LYS A 901 25.21 6.36 -25.90
CA LYS A 901 24.43 5.48 -26.77
C LYS A 901 22.97 5.92 -26.89
N VAL A 902 22.38 6.42 -25.80
CA VAL A 902 20.94 6.64 -25.66
C VAL A 902 20.69 8.03 -25.09
N ARG A 903 20.71 9.05 -25.96
CA ARG A 903 20.51 10.45 -25.56
C ARG A 903 19.16 10.71 -24.88
N ARG A 904 18.11 9.99 -25.28
CA ARG A 904 16.76 10.16 -24.72
C ARG A 904 16.67 9.74 -23.24
N TRP A 905 17.57 8.89 -22.76
CA TRP A 905 17.62 8.41 -21.37
C TRP A 905 18.60 9.20 -20.51
N HIS A 906 19.14 10.30 -21.03
CA HIS A 906 20.21 11.06 -20.39
C HIS A 906 19.82 11.50 -18.98
N ASP A 907 18.69 12.20 -18.80
CA ASP A 907 18.31 12.71 -17.47
C ASP A 907 18.04 11.56 -16.48
N TYR A 908 17.47 10.44 -16.94
CA TYR A 908 17.26 9.26 -16.10
C TYR A 908 18.59 8.68 -15.62
N ILE A 909 19.55 8.55 -16.54
CA ILE A 909 20.89 8.03 -16.24
C ILE A 909 21.59 8.93 -15.24
N VAL A 910 21.55 10.25 -15.45
CA VAL A 910 22.19 11.24 -14.56
C VAL A 910 21.59 11.17 -13.15
N VAL A 911 20.26 11.11 -13.03
CA VAL A 911 19.57 10.92 -11.74
C VAL A 911 19.95 9.58 -11.10
N SER A 912 20.02 8.49 -11.88
CA SER A 912 20.46 7.18 -11.40
C SER A 912 21.90 7.20 -10.88
N CYS A 913 22.79 7.91 -11.56
CA CYS A 913 24.16 8.11 -11.12
C CYS A 913 24.23 8.92 -9.82
N ALA A 914 23.50 10.04 -9.72
CA ALA A 914 23.48 10.88 -8.51
C ALA A 914 23.01 10.08 -7.27
N ARG A 915 22.01 9.21 -7.43
CA ARG A 915 21.48 8.34 -6.35
C ARG A 915 22.54 7.41 -5.74
N SER A 916 23.50 6.96 -6.54
CA SER A 916 24.51 6.00 -6.08
C SER A 916 25.40 6.52 -4.94
N VAL A 917 25.52 7.84 -4.79
CA VAL A 917 26.27 8.48 -3.70
C VAL A 917 25.67 8.15 -2.32
N PHE A 918 24.34 7.99 -2.24
CA PHE A 918 23.63 7.74 -0.97
C PHE A 918 23.75 6.30 -0.46
N ARG A 919 24.31 5.37 -1.25
CA ARG A 919 24.34 3.95 -0.88
C ARG A 919 25.23 3.67 0.34
N GLN A 920 26.44 4.23 0.35
CA GLN A 920 27.47 3.99 1.37
C GLN A 920 27.81 5.24 2.19
N ASN A 921 27.61 6.45 1.64
CA ASN A 921 28.00 7.68 2.32
C ASN A 921 26.94 8.12 3.34
N LYS A 922 27.20 7.82 4.63
CA LYS A 922 26.31 8.17 5.74
C LYS A 922 26.08 9.68 5.86
N GLU A 923 27.08 10.51 5.58
CA GLU A 923 26.95 11.97 5.69
C GLU A 923 26.06 12.54 4.58
N ALA A 924 26.16 11.99 3.35
CA ALA A 924 25.27 12.34 2.26
C ALA A 924 23.81 11.97 2.57
N VAL A 925 23.58 10.78 3.15
CA VAL A 925 22.24 10.36 3.62
C VAL A 925 21.73 11.30 4.71
N ALA A 926 22.60 11.70 5.64
CA ALA A 926 22.26 12.63 6.70
C ALA A 926 21.85 14.01 6.17
N GLN A 927 22.59 14.56 5.21
CA GLN A 927 22.22 15.81 4.57
C GLN A 927 20.94 15.71 3.74
N LEU A 928 20.76 14.63 2.98
CA LEU A 928 19.54 14.43 2.21
C LEU A 928 18.29 14.41 3.10
N LEU A 929 18.36 13.69 4.23
CA LEU A 929 17.26 13.65 5.20
C LEU A 929 17.03 15.00 5.88
N ARG A 930 18.09 15.74 6.26
CA ARG A 930 17.96 17.13 6.76
C ARG A 930 17.27 18.04 5.74
N SER A 931 17.64 17.92 4.47
CA SER A 931 17.02 18.64 3.35
C SER A 931 15.54 18.26 3.18
N CYS A 932 15.16 16.99 3.34
CA CYS A 932 13.76 16.57 3.31
C CYS A 932 12.93 17.22 4.43
N PHE A 933 13.44 17.23 5.66
CA PHE A 933 12.75 17.87 6.78
C PHE A 933 12.67 19.39 6.60
N SER A 934 13.76 20.02 6.16
CA SER A 934 13.82 21.46 5.91
C SER A 934 12.91 21.91 4.77
N SER A 935 12.81 21.12 3.69
CA SER A 935 11.96 21.45 2.53
C SER A 935 10.48 21.26 2.83
N PHE A 936 10.12 20.30 3.70
CA PHE A 936 8.74 20.06 4.10
C PHE A 936 8.27 21.05 5.17
N LEU A 937 9.06 21.25 6.23
CA LEU A 937 8.68 22.06 7.39
C LEU A 937 8.97 23.56 7.20
N GLY A 938 9.90 23.89 6.30
CA GLY A 938 10.42 25.23 6.03
C GLY A 938 11.71 25.54 6.81
N SER A 939 12.65 26.24 6.18
CA SER A 939 13.89 26.69 6.85
C SER A 939 13.62 27.83 7.84
N VAL A 940 14.21 27.74 9.04
CA VAL A 940 14.01 28.71 10.14
C VAL A 940 14.96 29.93 10.02
N ASN A 941 16.04 29.82 9.24
CA ASN A 941 17.17 30.77 9.26
C ASN A 941 17.04 31.98 8.31
N ALA A 942 15.97 32.08 7.51
CA ALA A 942 15.77 33.24 6.63
C ALA A 942 14.90 34.29 7.32
N SER A 943 15.53 35.39 7.74
CA SER A 943 14.91 36.62 8.26
C SER A 943 14.14 37.42 7.19
N THR A 944 13.59 36.76 6.19
CA THR A 944 12.77 37.35 5.11
C THR A 944 11.41 36.67 5.08
N SER A 945 10.41 37.36 5.61
CA SER A 945 8.99 37.03 5.49
C SER A 945 8.50 37.26 4.06
N LEU A 946 8.95 36.46 3.11
CA LEU A 946 8.38 36.44 1.75
C LEU A 946 7.63 35.13 1.54
N LEU A 947 6.30 35.27 1.62
CA LEU A 947 5.26 34.42 1.04
C LEU A 947 5.75 33.70 -0.23
N THR A 948 6.38 32.55 -0.08
CA THR A 948 6.79 31.73 -1.21
C THR A 948 6.45 30.27 -0.93
N TYR A 949 5.80 29.68 -1.92
CA TYR A 949 5.18 28.36 -2.05
C TYR A 949 6.08 27.13 -1.72
N GLN A 950 7.18 27.29 -0.99
CA GLN A 950 8.28 26.33 -0.93
C GLN A 950 8.27 25.36 0.28
N SER A 951 7.50 25.60 1.34
CA SER A 951 7.40 24.67 2.50
C SER A 951 6.04 23.95 2.51
N SER A 952 6.01 22.75 1.95
CA SER A 952 4.81 21.89 1.89
C SER A 952 5.18 20.54 1.26
N VAL A 953 4.18 19.69 0.97
CA VAL A 953 4.37 18.48 0.15
C VAL A 953 5.05 18.80 -1.18
N CYS A 954 4.79 19.97 -1.76
CA CYS A 954 5.45 20.44 -2.98
C CYS A 954 6.95 20.73 -2.78
N GLY A 955 7.37 21.21 -1.60
CA GLY A 955 8.78 21.36 -1.27
C GLY A 955 9.50 20.01 -1.07
N LEU A 956 8.78 19.00 -0.60
CA LEU A 956 9.31 17.66 -0.38
C LEU A 956 9.41 16.84 -1.68
N LEU A 957 8.35 16.84 -2.49
CA LEU A 957 8.21 15.95 -3.66
C LEU A 957 8.22 16.69 -5.01
N GLY A 958 8.25 18.02 -5.01
CA GLY A 958 8.14 18.86 -6.20
C GLY A 958 6.69 19.22 -6.56
N SER A 959 6.51 20.38 -7.22
CA SER A 959 5.21 20.91 -7.68
C SER A 959 4.97 20.84 -9.19
N THR A 960 6.02 20.62 -9.99
CA THR A 960 6.08 20.64 -11.47
C THR A 960 4.98 21.43 -12.20
N ILE A 961 5.23 22.73 -12.38
CA ILE A 961 5.01 23.41 -13.66
C ILE A 961 6.40 23.83 -14.13
N GLY A 962 7.14 22.89 -14.72
CA GLY A 962 8.44 23.16 -15.36
C GLY A 962 8.24 23.30 -16.86
N VAL A 963 8.88 24.29 -17.46
CA VAL A 963 8.98 24.44 -18.92
C VAL A 963 9.87 23.31 -19.45
N PRO A 964 9.52 22.65 -20.57
CA PRO A 964 10.35 21.59 -21.15
C PRO A 964 11.77 22.10 -21.47
N GLY A 965 12.80 21.36 -21.05
CA GLY A 965 14.19 21.56 -21.47
C GLY A 965 15.18 22.11 -20.43
N VAL A 966 14.76 22.34 -19.18
CA VAL A 966 15.67 22.64 -18.06
C VAL A 966 15.43 21.61 -16.97
N ILE A 967 16.48 20.95 -16.48
CA ILE A 967 16.39 20.07 -15.31
C ILE A 967 15.83 20.93 -14.16
N GLY A 968 14.54 20.77 -13.86
CA GLY A 968 13.96 21.33 -12.65
C GLY A 968 14.66 20.71 -11.46
N SER A 969 15.08 21.51 -10.49
CA SER A 969 15.72 21.03 -9.27
C SER A 969 14.92 19.90 -8.65
N LEU A 970 15.50 18.70 -8.61
CA LEU A 970 14.82 17.51 -8.10
C LEU A 970 14.58 17.70 -6.60
N ALA A 971 13.34 17.56 -6.15
CA ALA A 971 13.01 17.75 -4.74
C ALA A 971 13.70 16.69 -3.86
N PRO A 972 14.21 17.07 -2.66
CA PRO A 972 15.02 16.17 -1.83
C PRO A 972 14.23 14.93 -1.37
N GLY A 973 12.94 15.06 -1.10
CA GLY A 973 12.09 13.93 -0.74
C GLY A 973 11.89 12.96 -1.90
N PHE A 974 11.72 13.45 -3.13
CA PHE A 974 11.66 12.58 -4.31
C PHE A 974 12.99 11.81 -4.49
N LEU A 975 14.12 12.50 -4.37
CA LEU A 975 15.45 11.88 -4.44
C LEU A 975 15.63 10.81 -3.34
N TYR A 976 15.15 11.08 -2.13
CA TYR A 976 15.18 10.14 -1.01
C TYR A 976 14.30 8.91 -1.28
N LEU A 977 13.04 9.08 -1.71
CA LEU A 977 12.15 7.95 -1.99
C LEU A 977 12.75 7.01 -3.05
N ARG A 978 13.41 7.56 -4.06
CA ARG A 978 14.14 6.77 -5.06
C ARG A 978 15.43 6.15 -4.50
N SER A 979 16.05 6.68 -3.45
CA SER A 979 17.35 6.18 -2.94
C SER A 979 17.23 5.29 -1.69
N CYS A 980 16.17 5.42 -0.91
CA CYS A 980 16.05 4.86 0.44
C CYS A 980 16.24 3.34 0.51
N GLN A 981 15.77 2.61 -0.51
CA GLN A 981 15.87 1.15 -0.58
C GLN A 981 17.27 0.63 -0.92
N THR A 982 18.16 1.50 -1.39
CA THR A 982 19.53 1.14 -1.75
C THR A 982 20.54 1.45 -0.65
N ILE A 983 20.12 2.14 0.42
CA ILE A 983 20.98 2.51 1.55
C ILE A 983 21.32 1.24 2.35
N GLN A 984 22.61 1.00 2.62
CA GLN A 984 23.05 -0.23 3.29
C GLN A 984 22.84 -0.20 4.82
N ASP A 985 23.07 0.94 5.46
CA ASP A 985 22.94 1.09 6.92
C ASP A 985 21.54 1.64 7.29
N ILE A 986 20.56 0.75 7.28
CA ILE A 986 19.16 1.11 7.53
C ILE A 986 18.93 1.45 9.02
N GLN A 987 19.71 0.86 9.94
CA GLN A 987 19.65 1.17 11.37
C GLN A 987 20.08 2.61 11.65
N TYR A 988 21.16 3.07 10.98
CA TYR A 988 21.58 4.48 11.04
C TYR A 988 20.47 5.43 10.58
N VAL A 989 19.73 5.08 9.51
CA VAL A 989 18.59 5.87 9.02
C VAL A 989 17.49 6.01 10.08
N ASN A 990 17.17 4.94 10.81
CA ASN A 990 16.15 4.96 11.87
C ASN A 990 16.53 5.91 13.03
N GLY A 991 17.79 5.81 13.51
CA GLY A 991 18.32 6.69 14.54
C GLY A 991 18.41 8.15 14.10
N LEU A 992 18.78 8.40 12.84
CA LEU A 992 18.87 9.73 12.26
C LEU A 992 17.49 10.39 12.12
N ILE A 993 16.47 9.68 11.61
CA ILE A 993 15.10 10.21 11.51
C ILE A 993 14.57 10.57 12.90
N THR A 994 14.78 9.68 13.89
CA THR A 994 14.43 9.91 15.29
C THR A 994 15.10 11.20 15.83
N SER A 995 16.38 11.40 15.51
CA SER A 995 17.10 12.62 15.89
C SER A 995 16.52 13.88 15.23
N LEU A 996 16.23 13.83 13.93
CA LEU A 996 15.69 14.96 13.16
C LEU A 996 14.30 15.38 13.64
N VAL A 997 13.43 14.42 13.97
CA VAL A 997 12.12 14.69 14.57
C VAL A 997 12.28 15.44 15.90
N GLY A 998 13.17 14.98 16.77
CA GLY A 998 13.43 15.65 18.05
C GLY A 998 14.08 17.04 17.91
N GLU A 999 14.95 17.23 16.92
CA GLU A 999 15.57 18.52 16.60
C GLU A 999 14.53 19.54 16.10
N HIS A 1000 13.76 19.21 15.07
CA HIS A 1000 12.74 20.09 14.51
C HIS A 1000 11.61 20.36 15.50
N ALA A 1001 11.26 19.38 16.36
CA ALA A 1001 10.33 19.59 17.46
C ALA A 1001 10.85 20.63 18.47
N ARG A 1002 12.13 20.56 18.85
CA ARG A 1002 12.73 21.54 19.76
C ARG A 1002 12.80 22.93 19.13
N GLU A 1003 13.20 23.02 17.88
CA GLU A 1003 13.33 24.27 17.12
C GLU A 1003 11.99 24.96 16.85
N SER A 1004 10.90 24.19 16.73
CA SER A 1004 9.54 24.75 16.58
C SER A 1004 9.15 25.68 17.73
N THR A 1005 9.83 25.55 18.88
CA THR A 1005 9.63 26.38 20.07
C THR A 1005 10.60 27.56 20.19
N ALA A 1006 11.57 27.72 19.27
CA ALA A 1006 12.59 28.78 19.33
C ALA A 1006 11.99 30.21 19.23
N ARG A 1007 10.80 30.35 18.63
CA ARG A 1007 10.05 31.61 18.60
C ARG A 1007 9.33 31.92 19.91
N TRP A 1008 9.44 31.07 20.93
CA TRP A 1008 8.87 31.30 22.25
C TRP A 1008 9.83 32.15 23.08
N PRO A 1009 9.52 33.43 23.36
CA PRO A 1009 10.44 34.28 24.11
C PRO A 1009 10.60 33.73 25.53
N SER A 1010 11.85 33.49 25.93
CA SER A 1010 12.19 33.20 27.31
C SER A 1010 11.99 34.48 28.14
N SER A 1011 10.87 34.54 28.88
CA SER A 1011 10.68 35.35 30.09
C SER A 1011 11.18 36.82 30.03
N LYS A 1012 10.28 37.77 29.72
CA LYS A 1012 10.19 39.09 30.40
C LYS A 1012 9.07 40.05 29.92
N SER A 1013 8.10 39.64 29.08
CA SER A 1013 6.93 40.49 28.79
C SER A 1013 5.63 39.87 29.31
N SER A 1014 5.08 40.44 30.38
CA SER A 1014 3.81 40.04 31.01
C SER A 1014 2.56 40.56 30.29
N ARG A 1015 2.69 40.99 29.03
CA ARG A 1015 1.60 41.56 28.25
C ARG A 1015 1.68 41.02 26.84
N LEU A 1016 0.91 39.97 26.56
CA LEU A 1016 0.16 39.74 25.31
C LEU A 1016 -0.49 38.34 25.41
N LYS A 1017 -1.79 38.25 25.09
CA LYS A 1017 -2.58 37.01 24.98
C LYS A 1017 -2.16 36.11 23.79
N SER A 1018 -0.90 36.20 23.33
CA SER A 1018 -0.38 35.55 22.12
C SER A 1018 0.27 34.17 22.35
N SER A 1019 0.38 33.71 23.60
CA SER A 1019 1.12 32.48 23.98
C SER A 1019 0.45 31.16 23.59
N GLN A 1020 -0.89 31.12 23.50
CA GLN A 1020 -1.62 29.89 23.16
C GLN A 1020 -1.56 29.58 21.66
N ALA A 1021 -1.64 30.60 20.81
CA ALA A 1021 -1.55 30.45 19.35
C ALA A 1021 -0.15 30.03 18.88
N SER A 1022 0.91 30.46 19.59
CA SER A 1022 2.28 30.01 19.32
C SER A 1022 2.53 28.56 19.73
N LEU A 1023 1.91 28.09 20.83
CA LEU A 1023 1.98 26.68 21.26
C LEU A 1023 1.28 25.75 20.28
N SER A 1024 0.09 26.13 19.81
CA SER A 1024 -0.65 25.32 18.86
C SER A 1024 0.07 25.18 17.54
N LEU A 1025 0.74 26.24 17.08
CA LEU A 1025 1.57 26.18 15.88
C LEU A 1025 2.78 25.27 16.07
N ALA A 1026 3.50 25.39 17.20
CA ALA A 1026 4.63 24.52 17.52
C ALA A 1026 4.22 23.05 17.61
N ALA A 1027 3.07 22.76 18.25
CA ALA A 1027 2.50 21.42 18.32
C ALA A 1027 2.15 20.84 16.95
N THR A 1028 1.58 21.68 16.07
CA THR A 1028 1.22 21.28 14.70
C THR A 1028 2.48 20.96 13.91
N LYS A 1029 3.51 21.80 13.99
CA LYS A 1029 4.81 21.58 13.32
C LYS A 1029 5.54 20.34 13.86
N ALA A 1030 5.51 20.11 15.17
CA ALA A 1030 6.06 18.91 15.79
C ALA A 1030 5.33 17.63 15.34
N ARG A 1031 3.99 17.70 15.19
CA ARG A 1031 3.18 16.61 14.63
C ARG A 1031 3.47 16.38 13.14
N GLU A 1032 3.60 17.44 12.34
CA GLU A 1032 4.01 17.35 10.93
C GLU A 1032 5.39 16.69 10.79
N ALA A 1033 6.37 17.06 11.63
CA ALA A 1033 7.69 16.44 11.66
C ALA A 1033 7.61 14.95 12.00
N ALA A 1034 6.80 14.58 13.00
CA ALA A 1034 6.58 13.20 13.39
C ALA A 1034 5.89 12.38 12.28
N MET A 1035 4.92 12.95 11.57
CA MET A 1035 4.23 12.31 10.46
C MET A 1035 5.16 12.08 9.26
N LEU A 1036 5.99 13.06 8.92
CA LEU A 1036 7.03 12.91 7.90
C LEU A 1036 8.01 11.81 8.30
N GLY A 1037 8.57 11.89 9.51
CA GLY A 1037 9.50 10.89 10.03
C GLY A 1037 8.92 9.48 10.01
N ALA A 1038 7.65 9.33 10.44
CA ALA A 1038 6.97 8.04 10.42
C ALA A 1038 6.82 7.48 9.00
N SER A 1039 6.45 8.34 8.05
CA SER A 1039 6.30 7.96 6.64
C SER A 1039 7.63 7.52 6.02
N LEU A 1040 8.72 8.24 6.32
CA LEU A 1040 10.07 7.88 5.85
C LEU A 1040 10.59 6.58 6.47
N VAL A 1041 10.36 6.34 7.76
CA VAL A 1041 10.70 5.07 8.42
C VAL A 1041 9.96 3.90 7.77
N CYS A 1042 8.65 4.06 7.53
CA CYS A 1042 7.83 3.01 6.92
C CYS A 1042 8.27 2.69 5.49
N VAL A 1043 8.67 3.71 4.70
CA VAL A 1043 9.15 3.48 3.33
C VAL A 1043 10.53 2.83 3.33
N SER A 1044 11.47 3.25 4.18
CA SER A 1044 12.87 2.80 4.09
C SER A 1044 13.10 1.32 4.43
N GLY A 1045 12.36 0.75 5.39
CA GLY A 1045 12.55 -0.66 5.78
C GLY A 1045 11.31 -1.35 6.31
N GLY A 1046 10.13 -0.74 6.10
CA GLY A 1046 8.83 -1.35 6.42
C GLY A 1046 8.73 -1.81 7.87
N MET A 1047 8.18 -3.02 8.05
CA MET A 1047 7.90 -3.60 9.36
C MET A 1047 9.13 -3.78 10.25
N ASN A 1048 10.29 -4.07 9.67
CA ASN A 1048 11.49 -4.37 10.44
C ASN A 1048 11.98 -3.12 11.18
N LEU A 1049 12.03 -1.97 10.50
CA LEU A 1049 12.39 -0.71 11.15
C LEU A 1049 11.34 -0.23 12.14
N VAL A 1050 10.06 -0.51 11.91
CA VAL A 1050 9.02 -0.20 12.89
C VAL A 1050 9.22 -1.02 14.16
N GLN A 1051 9.55 -2.31 14.04
CA GLN A 1051 9.89 -3.16 15.18
C GLN A 1051 11.14 -2.64 15.91
N GLU A 1052 12.23 -2.36 15.19
CA GLU A 1052 13.45 -1.78 15.78
C GLU A 1052 13.19 -0.41 16.42
N LEU A 1053 12.29 0.40 15.86
CA LEU A 1053 11.93 1.69 16.44
C LEU A 1053 11.30 1.54 17.82
N TYR A 1054 10.35 0.61 17.97
CA TYR A 1054 9.66 0.32 19.23
C TYR A 1054 10.58 -0.35 20.25
N MET A 1055 11.34 -1.36 19.82
CA MET A 1055 12.08 -2.24 20.74
C MET A 1055 13.46 -1.69 21.12
N GLU A 1056 14.10 -0.95 20.23
CA GLU A 1056 15.51 -0.56 20.40
C GLU A 1056 15.71 0.96 20.28
N THR A 1057 15.28 1.58 19.20
CA THR A 1057 15.66 2.98 18.88
C THR A 1057 15.05 3.99 19.86
N ILE A 1058 13.76 3.88 20.18
CA ILE A 1058 13.12 4.79 21.16
C ILE A 1058 13.56 4.51 22.60
N PRO A 1059 13.62 3.26 23.07
CA PRO A 1059 14.19 2.96 24.37
C PRO A 1059 15.63 3.46 24.52
N THR A 1060 16.51 3.21 23.55
CA THR A 1060 17.90 3.72 23.58
C THR A 1060 17.94 5.25 23.56
N TRP A 1061 17.08 5.90 22.77
CA TRP A 1061 16.93 7.36 22.76
C TRP A 1061 16.56 7.91 24.14
N LEU A 1062 15.61 7.28 24.86
CA LEU A 1062 15.21 7.66 26.22
C LEU A 1062 16.29 7.41 27.28
N LEU A 1063 17.06 6.34 27.11
CA LEU A 1063 18.16 5.96 28.02
C LEU A 1063 19.43 6.78 27.79
N SER A 1064 19.64 7.33 26.59
CA SER A 1064 20.85 8.09 26.26
C SER A 1064 20.94 9.42 27.02
N SER A 1065 22.09 9.69 27.66
CA SER A 1065 22.39 11.01 28.24
C SER A 1065 22.78 11.96 27.12
N ARG A 1066 21.82 12.76 26.65
CA ARG A 1066 22.09 13.81 25.67
C ARG A 1066 22.78 14.97 26.38
N ASP A 1067 24.11 14.93 26.43
CA ASP A 1067 24.95 16.03 26.91
C ASP A 1067 24.50 17.33 26.24
N ALA A 1068 23.93 18.22 27.04
CA ALA A 1068 23.48 19.52 26.60
C ALA A 1068 24.68 20.40 26.27
N LYS A 1069 25.31 20.19 25.10
CA LYS A 1069 26.25 21.16 24.52
C LYS A 1069 25.57 22.49 24.11
N HIS A 1070 24.26 22.63 24.34
CA HIS A 1070 23.49 23.85 24.12
C HIS A 1070 22.81 24.25 25.44
N GLY A 1071 23.54 25.00 26.28
CA GLY A 1071 22.96 25.65 27.46
C GLY A 1071 21.89 26.64 27.03
N GLY A 1072 20.63 26.43 27.46
CA GLY A 1072 19.52 27.36 27.18
C GLY A 1072 18.23 26.74 26.61
N VAL A 1073 18.09 25.42 26.51
CA VAL A 1073 16.85 24.80 25.99
C VAL A 1073 15.68 24.95 26.99
N SER A 1074 14.58 25.59 26.55
CA SER A 1074 13.40 25.82 27.40
C SER A 1074 12.70 24.51 27.80
N VAL A 1075 12.02 24.50 28.96
CA VAL A 1075 11.21 23.35 29.41
C VAL A 1075 10.10 23.02 28.39
N VAL A 1076 9.56 24.02 27.70
CA VAL A 1076 8.56 23.85 26.64
C VAL A 1076 9.13 23.09 25.44
N SER A 1077 10.36 23.41 25.03
CA SER A 1077 11.07 22.69 23.96
C SER A 1077 11.21 21.20 24.28
N ARG A 1078 11.52 20.86 25.55
CA ARG A 1078 11.62 19.48 26.04
C ARG A 1078 10.28 18.75 26.07
N ILE A 1079 9.18 19.45 26.37
CA ILE A 1079 7.82 18.90 26.33
C ILE A 1079 7.40 18.61 24.88
N VAL A 1080 7.66 19.54 23.95
CA VAL A 1080 7.32 19.37 22.53
C VAL A 1080 8.16 18.26 21.88
N GLU A 1081 9.42 18.09 22.30
CA GLU A 1081 10.25 16.93 21.91
C GLU A 1081 9.57 15.61 22.30
N GLY A 1082 9.15 15.45 23.57
CA GLY A 1082 8.44 14.24 24.03
C GLY A 1082 7.11 14.01 23.31
N TYR A 1083 6.36 15.08 23.03
CA TYR A 1083 5.13 15.05 22.24
C TYR A 1083 5.37 14.55 20.81
N ALA A 1084 6.39 15.06 20.11
CA ALA A 1084 6.72 14.65 18.76
C ALA A 1084 7.11 13.16 18.69
N MET A 1085 7.89 12.68 19.65
CA MET A 1085 8.31 11.29 19.71
C MET A 1085 7.14 10.33 19.97
N ALA A 1086 6.15 10.74 20.78
CA ALA A 1086 4.93 9.95 20.98
C ALA A 1086 4.11 9.83 19.69
N TYR A 1087 3.95 10.92 18.94
CA TYR A 1087 3.29 10.90 17.63
C TYR A 1087 4.07 10.08 16.60
N LEU A 1088 5.40 10.14 16.59
CA LEU A 1088 6.24 9.35 15.69
C LEU A 1088 5.95 7.85 15.87
N LEU A 1089 5.93 7.39 17.13
CA LEU A 1089 5.66 6.00 17.48
C LEU A 1089 4.24 5.56 17.07
N ILE A 1090 3.24 6.42 17.33
CA ILE A 1090 1.84 6.12 16.97
C ILE A 1090 1.63 6.10 15.46
N PHE A 1091 2.16 7.07 14.72
CA PHE A 1091 2.05 7.08 13.27
C PHE A 1091 2.72 5.84 12.65
N THR A 1092 3.97 5.54 13.04
CA THR A 1092 4.69 4.36 12.53
C THR A 1092 3.97 3.05 12.82
N GLY A 1093 3.50 2.85 14.05
CA GLY A 1093 2.73 1.66 14.42
C GLY A 1093 1.38 1.57 13.71
N SER A 1094 0.69 2.69 13.53
CA SER A 1094 -0.62 2.72 12.87
C SER A 1094 -0.51 2.46 11.36
N TYR A 1095 0.54 2.95 10.70
CA TYR A 1095 0.81 2.62 9.29
C TYR A 1095 1.21 1.15 9.09
N ALA A 1096 1.84 0.54 10.09
CA ALA A 1096 2.27 -0.85 10.05
C ALA A 1096 1.15 -1.87 10.32
N TRP A 1097 0.31 -1.63 11.33
CA TRP A 1097 -0.65 -2.61 11.84
C TRP A 1097 -2.12 -2.18 11.72
N GLY A 1098 -2.37 -0.92 11.33
CA GLY A 1098 -3.69 -0.32 11.34
C GLY A 1098 -4.19 0.02 12.75
N VAL A 1099 -5.26 0.82 12.79
CA VAL A 1099 -5.86 1.36 14.02
C VAL A 1099 -6.94 0.45 14.61
N GLY A 1100 -7.55 -0.41 13.78
CA GLY A 1100 -8.70 -1.24 14.16
C GLY A 1100 -8.36 -2.60 14.80
N ALA A 1101 -9.38 -3.23 15.37
CA ALA A 1101 -9.31 -4.60 15.89
C ALA A 1101 -9.27 -5.67 14.77
N ARG A 1102 -9.76 -5.33 13.57
CA ARG A 1102 -9.78 -6.21 12.38
C ARG A 1102 -8.45 -6.15 11.63
N SER A 1103 -7.35 -6.52 12.29
CA SER A 1103 -6.07 -6.74 11.61
C SER A 1103 -5.91 -8.23 11.27
N PRO A 1104 -5.18 -8.60 10.21
CA PRO A 1104 -4.88 -10.00 9.91
C PRO A 1104 -4.25 -10.72 11.11
N ALA A 1105 -4.52 -12.01 11.29
CA ALA A 1105 -4.05 -12.78 12.46
C ALA A 1105 -2.52 -12.71 12.70
N TRP A 1106 -1.71 -12.65 11.62
CA TRP A 1106 -0.25 -12.49 11.72
C TRP A 1106 0.16 -11.09 12.20
N ALA A 1107 -0.64 -10.06 11.93
CA ALA A 1107 -0.41 -8.69 12.39
C ALA A 1107 -0.77 -8.55 13.87
N LEU A 1108 -1.86 -9.19 14.31
CA LEU A 1108 -2.33 -9.18 15.71
C LEU A 1108 -1.28 -9.75 16.67
N SER A 1109 -0.75 -10.95 16.38
CA SER A 1109 0.25 -11.61 17.24
C SER A 1109 1.54 -10.82 17.37
N ARG A 1110 2.04 -10.24 16.27
CA ARG A 1110 3.25 -9.40 16.28
C ARG A 1110 3.00 -8.05 16.96
N ARG A 1111 1.86 -7.41 16.69
CA ARG A 1111 1.47 -6.15 17.33
C ARG A 1111 1.41 -6.30 18.84
N ALA A 1112 0.72 -7.33 19.33
CA ALA A 1112 0.62 -7.63 20.76
C ALA A 1112 2.00 -7.78 21.41
N HIS A 1113 2.92 -8.51 20.75
CA HIS A 1113 4.28 -8.69 21.26
C HIS A 1113 5.08 -7.37 21.31
N ILE A 1114 5.09 -6.61 20.20
CA ILE A 1114 5.91 -5.40 20.07
C ILE A 1114 5.37 -4.25 20.93
N VAL A 1115 4.06 -3.98 20.85
CA VAL A 1115 3.42 -2.95 21.66
C VAL A 1115 3.47 -3.34 23.14
N GLY A 1116 3.22 -4.61 23.46
CA GLY A 1116 3.31 -5.13 24.84
C GLY A 1116 4.70 -4.96 25.43
N ALA A 1117 5.76 -5.31 24.71
CA ALA A 1117 7.14 -5.15 25.18
C ALA A 1117 7.53 -3.68 25.38
N HIS A 1118 7.09 -2.77 24.51
CA HIS A 1118 7.32 -1.33 24.71
C HIS A 1118 6.56 -0.82 25.94
N MET A 1119 5.31 -1.22 26.15
CA MET A 1119 4.54 -0.87 27.35
C MET A 1119 5.14 -1.44 28.64
N ASP A 1120 5.70 -2.66 28.59
CA ASP A 1120 6.46 -3.28 29.69
C ASP A 1120 7.69 -2.44 30.06
N PHE A 1121 8.43 -1.95 29.05
CA PHE A 1121 9.55 -1.02 29.27
C PHE A 1121 9.08 0.26 29.97
N LEU A 1122 7.99 0.89 29.50
CA LEU A 1122 7.47 2.11 30.12
C LEU A 1122 7.02 1.88 31.58
N ALA A 1123 6.37 0.75 31.84
CA ALA A 1123 5.97 0.36 33.19
C ALA A 1123 7.18 0.17 34.10
N GLY A 1124 8.23 -0.51 33.63
CA GLY A 1124 9.47 -0.71 34.38
C GLY A 1124 10.18 0.60 34.75
N VAL A 1125 10.16 1.59 33.85
CA VAL A 1125 10.70 2.93 34.14
C VAL A 1125 9.84 3.67 35.18
N LEU A 1126 8.51 3.62 35.08
CA LEU A 1126 7.62 4.26 36.06
C LEU A 1126 7.73 3.65 37.47
N GLU A 1127 8.02 2.36 37.56
CA GLU A 1127 8.31 1.67 38.84
C GLU A 1127 9.68 2.03 39.43
N GLY A 1128 10.56 2.69 38.65
CA GLY A 1128 11.93 3.02 39.06
C GLY A 1128 12.93 1.87 38.86
N ASN A 1129 12.55 0.80 38.15
CA ASN A 1129 13.45 -0.33 37.86
C ASN A 1129 14.52 0.02 36.81
N ILE A 1130 14.29 1.07 36.02
CA ILE A 1130 15.15 1.49 34.90
C ILE A 1130 15.42 2.99 35.05
N SER A 1131 16.71 3.38 35.05
CA SER A 1131 17.14 4.79 35.07
C SER A 1131 17.17 5.39 33.66
N LEU A 1132 16.60 6.59 33.49
CA LEU A 1132 16.60 7.32 32.21
C LEU A 1132 17.76 8.30 32.07
N GLY A 1133 18.20 8.53 30.84
CA GLY A 1133 19.16 9.59 30.49
C GLY A 1133 18.52 10.89 29.98
N CYS A 1134 17.22 10.86 29.65
CA CYS A 1134 16.49 12.04 29.14
C CYS A 1134 15.93 12.94 30.25
N HIS A 1135 15.55 14.18 29.90
CA HIS A 1135 15.01 15.14 30.88
C HIS A 1135 13.63 14.70 31.40
N PRO A 1136 13.32 14.83 32.71
CA PRO A 1136 12.04 14.39 33.28
C PRO A 1136 10.79 14.95 32.59
N ALA A 1137 10.86 16.20 32.11
CA ALA A 1137 9.77 16.82 31.36
C ALA A 1137 9.52 16.15 29.99
N THR A 1138 10.58 15.72 29.30
CA THR A 1138 10.48 14.99 28.01
C THR A 1138 9.88 13.61 28.24
N TRP A 1139 10.35 12.89 29.27
CA TRP A 1139 9.79 11.60 29.68
C TRP A 1139 8.30 11.69 30.02
N LYS A 1140 7.93 12.61 30.92
CA LYS A 1140 6.52 12.81 31.32
C LYS A 1140 5.65 13.16 30.11
N ALA A 1141 6.10 14.08 29.24
CA ALA A 1141 5.37 14.43 28.03
C ALA A 1141 5.20 13.25 27.06
N TYR A 1142 6.25 12.46 26.86
CA TYR A 1142 6.23 11.28 25.99
C TYR A 1142 5.22 10.24 26.48
N VAL A 1143 5.29 9.83 27.75
CA VAL A 1143 4.40 8.78 28.31
C VAL A 1143 2.95 9.24 28.35
N SER A 1144 2.69 10.44 28.91
CA SER A 1144 1.33 10.98 29.00
C SER A 1144 0.70 11.15 27.61
N CYS A 1145 1.48 11.63 26.63
CA CYS A 1145 1.00 11.77 25.26
C CYS A 1145 0.77 10.41 24.61
N LEU A 1146 1.73 9.48 24.70
CA LEU A 1146 1.61 8.16 24.08
C LEU A 1146 0.39 7.40 24.62
N VAL A 1147 0.23 7.30 25.94
CA VAL A 1147 -0.93 6.62 26.53
C VAL A 1147 -2.23 7.27 26.09
N HIS A 1148 -2.29 8.60 26.06
CA HIS A 1148 -3.46 9.30 25.54
C HIS A 1148 -3.75 8.98 24.08
N LEU A 1149 -2.73 8.99 23.21
CA LEU A 1149 -2.90 8.67 21.79
C LEU A 1149 -3.39 7.23 21.60
N VAL A 1150 -2.86 6.27 22.37
CA VAL A 1150 -3.32 4.88 22.31
C VAL A 1150 -4.77 4.75 22.77
N VAL A 1151 -5.14 5.38 23.90
CA VAL A 1151 -6.50 5.36 24.42
C VAL A 1151 -7.49 5.98 23.44
N SER A 1152 -7.14 7.13 22.86
CA SER A 1152 -8.02 7.91 21.99
C SER A 1152 -8.13 7.32 20.58
N PHE A 1153 -7.01 6.89 20.00
CA PHE A 1153 -6.96 6.52 18.58
C PHE A 1153 -6.87 5.01 18.36
N THR A 1154 -6.09 4.26 19.14
CA THR A 1154 -5.84 2.82 18.91
C THR A 1154 -6.27 1.95 20.10
N PRO A 1155 -7.54 2.00 20.54
CA PRO A 1155 -7.98 1.29 21.74
C PRO A 1155 -7.85 -0.23 21.66
N ALA A 1156 -7.91 -0.79 20.45
CA ALA A 1156 -7.72 -2.23 20.22
C ALA A 1156 -6.33 -2.70 20.68
N TRP A 1157 -5.31 -1.85 20.62
CA TRP A 1157 -3.96 -2.21 21.05
C TRP A 1157 -3.87 -2.42 22.57
N ILE A 1158 -4.73 -1.75 23.35
CA ILE A 1158 -4.73 -1.84 24.82
C ILE A 1158 -5.20 -3.23 25.26
N GLN A 1159 -6.20 -3.79 24.58
CA GLN A 1159 -6.74 -5.13 24.89
C GLN A 1159 -5.71 -6.24 24.68
N GLU A 1160 -4.66 -5.98 23.90
CA GLU A 1160 -3.59 -6.94 23.60
C GLU A 1160 -2.42 -6.88 24.60
N VAL A 1161 -2.37 -5.84 25.45
CA VAL A 1161 -1.34 -5.66 26.47
C VAL A 1161 -1.72 -6.43 27.73
N ARG A 1162 -0.72 -6.99 28.43
CA ARG A 1162 -0.96 -7.70 29.69
C ARG A 1162 -1.59 -6.78 30.73
N VAL A 1163 -2.56 -7.30 31.47
CA VAL A 1163 -3.29 -6.53 32.48
C VAL A 1163 -2.36 -6.04 33.58
N GLU A 1164 -1.36 -6.82 34.00
CA GLU A 1164 -0.37 -6.40 35.00
C GLU A 1164 0.37 -5.14 34.55
N THR A 1165 0.76 -5.07 33.28
CA THR A 1165 1.45 -3.91 32.69
C THR A 1165 0.54 -2.68 32.69
N LEU A 1166 -0.74 -2.85 32.34
CA LEU A 1166 -1.72 -1.77 32.39
C LEU A 1166 -1.94 -1.27 33.84
N LYS A 1167 -2.02 -2.17 34.83
CA LYS A 1167 -2.13 -1.81 36.26
C LYS A 1167 -0.93 -0.96 36.70
N LYS A 1168 0.29 -1.37 36.32
CA LYS A 1168 1.53 -0.65 36.62
C LYS A 1168 1.56 0.74 35.98
N LEU A 1169 1.25 0.86 34.69
CA LEU A 1169 1.18 2.14 33.99
C LEU A 1169 0.14 3.08 34.62
N ALA A 1170 -1.06 2.58 34.91
CA ALA A 1170 -2.11 3.35 35.57
C ALA A 1170 -1.68 3.84 36.96
N SER A 1171 -0.95 3.02 37.72
CA SER A 1171 -0.41 3.42 39.03
C SER A 1171 0.63 4.56 38.93
N GLY A 1172 1.51 4.51 37.91
CA GLY A 1172 2.49 5.57 37.67
C GLY A 1172 1.84 6.88 37.19
N LEU A 1173 0.85 6.79 36.30
CA LEU A 1173 0.05 7.95 35.86
C LEU A 1173 -0.72 8.59 37.03
N ARG A 1174 -1.26 7.77 37.93
CA ARG A 1174 -1.87 8.26 39.18
C ARG A 1174 -0.84 9.02 40.04
N GLY A 1175 0.39 8.50 40.15
CA GLY A 1175 1.50 9.18 40.83
C GLY A 1175 1.84 10.56 40.23
N TRP A 1176 1.50 10.80 38.96
CA TRP A 1176 1.64 12.09 38.29
C TRP A 1176 0.38 12.97 38.29
N HIS A 1177 -0.65 12.60 39.05
CA HIS A 1177 -1.96 13.22 39.09
C HIS A 1177 -2.71 13.19 37.75
N GLU A 1178 -2.53 12.10 36.99
CA GLU A 1178 -3.23 11.81 35.72
C GLU A 1178 -4.30 10.74 35.88
N CYS A 1179 -5.11 10.83 36.94
CA CYS A 1179 -6.11 9.81 37.30
C CYS A 1179 -7.15 9.55 36.19
N GLU A 1180 -7.53 10.57 35.41
CA GLU A 1180 -8.48 10.44 34.29
C GLU A 1180 -7.89 9.62 33.15
N LEU A 1181 -6.61 9.82 32.83
CA LEU A 1181 -5.92 9.05 31.81
C LEU A 1181 -5.64 7.62 32.26
N ALA A 1182 -5.21 7.44 33.52
CA ALA A 1182 -5.03 6.13 34.14
C ALA A 1182 -6.31 5.30 34.11
N LEU A 1183 -7.45 5.94 34.41
CA LEU A 1183 -8.73 5.29 34.40
C LEU A 1183 -9.21 4.98 32.98
N SER A 1184 -9.05 5.91 32.03
CA SER A 1184 -9.38 5.67 30.62
C SER A 1184 -8.55 4.52 30.01
N LEU A 1185 -7.28 4.37 30.42
CA LEU A 1185 -6.43 3.26 30.01
C LEU A 1185 -6.99 1.91 30.49
N LEU A 1186 -7.34 1.80 31.78
CA LEU A 1186 -7.86 0.57 32.36
C LEU A 1186 -9.26 0.22 31.82
N GLU A 1187 -10.11 1.21 31.55
CA GLU A 1187 -11.44 1.00 30.96
C GLU A 1187 -11.39 0.34 29.58
N ARG A 1188 -10.30 0.53 28.83
CA ARG A 1188 -10.09 -0.07 27.50
C ARG A 1188 -9.23 -1.34 27.55
N GLY A 1189 -8.86 -1.81 28.74
CA GLY A 1189 -8.02 -3.00 28.96
C GLY A 1189 -8.72 -4.36 28.85
N GLY A 1190 -9.97 -4.41 28.40
CA GLY A 1190 -10.73 -5.65 28.28
C GLY A 1190 -11.40 -6.08 29.59
N VAL A 1191 -12.14 -7.19 29.53
CA VAL A 1191 -12.91 -7.75 30.66
C VAL A 1191 -12.03 -8.11 31.87
N ALA A 1192 -10.77 -8.47 31.62
CA ALA A 1192 -9.80 -8.79 32.66
C ALA A 1192 -9.33 -7.54 33.46
N ALA A 1193 -9.43 -6.33 32.90
CA ALA A 1193 -9.01 -5.09 33.57
C ALA A 1193 -10.12 -4.48 34.46
N ILE A 1194 -11.36 -4.99 34.40
CA ILE A 1194 -12.53 -4.45 35.10
C ILE A 1194 -12.28 -4.30 36.61
N GLY A 1195 -11.68 -5.29 37.26
CA GLY A 1195 -11.47 -5.23 38.71
C GLY A 1195 -10.52 -4.09 39.12
N SER A 1196 -9.49 -3.82 38.32
CA SER A 1196 -8.58 -2.70 38.57
C SER A 1196 -9.18 -1.33 38.30
N VAL A 1197 -10.17 -1.22 37.41
CA VAL A 1197 -10.94 0.03 37.28
C VAL A 1197 -11.72 0.31 38.57
N VAL A 1198 -12.38 -0.71 39.14
CA VAL A 1198 -13.16 -0.58 40.38
C VAL A 1198 -12.27 -0.17 41.56
N GLU A 1199 -11.09 -0.77 41.68
CA GLU A 1199 -10.09 -0.38 42.69
C GLU A 1199 -9.70 1.09 42.55
N LEU A 1200 -9.44 1.56 41.33
CA LEU A 1200 -9.04 2.94 41.06
C LEU A 1200 -10.18 3.93 41.35
N VAL A 1201 -11.41 3.62 40.97
CA VAL A 1201 -12.61 4.45 41.22
C VAL A 1201 -12.90 4.63 42.70
N ASN A 1202 -12.63 3.61 43.52
CA ASN A 1202 -12.82 3.68 44.97
C ASN A 1202 -11.81 4.63 45.65
N VAL A 1203 -10.70 4.92 44.99
CA VAL A 1203 -9.59 5.73 45.52
C VAL A 1203 -9.57 7.17 44.98
N ILE A 1204 -10.34 7.47 43.93
CA ILE A 1204 -10.43 8.82 43.29
C ILE A 1204 -11.30 9.82 44.09
N ASN A 1205 -11.73 9.47 45.30
CA ASN A 1205 -12.52 10.36 46.17
C ASN A 1205 -11.67 11.41 46.87
#